data_AF-A0A1I2AIY5-F1
#
_entry.id   AF-A0A1I2AIY5-F1
#
_cell.length_a   1.000
_cell.length_b   1.000
_cell.length_c   1.000
_cell.angle_alpha   90.00
_cell.angle_beta   90.00
_cell.angle_gamma   90.00
#
_symmetry.space_group_name_H-M   'P 1'
#
loop_
_entity.id
_entity.type
_entity.pdbx_description
1 polymer ?
#
loop_
_entity_poly.entity_id
_entity_poly.type
_entity_poly.pdbx_seq_one_letter_code
_entity_poly.pdbx_strand_id
1 'polypeptide(L)'
;MKRKYGAWSGKGLFLLLVAVLIVQLAGGTIGREVEAASTDTTAALADGSYSYEAEAAGNTLAGKAEIKACAEATGCSGGQIVGGLWGGSSLTFNEVTVETAGVYTLTVHYISGDPRSVGISVNGGALDHYDLPKTVDWNTLGAYELELELKAGSNTIRLDDEGSYSPDIDRIELKLSDGGPGEPGTGTAYEAEASVNVLTGNASVSGCSAATGCSGGKKVGNLWGGSTLQFHDVMAEKAGVYSLSVYYISGDPRPVSIAVNDGPSDNYALPKTENWDTIGVFKLEIELKAGANTITFNDDGGWSPDIDKLEIAAAEGPGEDPGPIDNIGQIGQVIDSKKYGSIKVTAHEKGATFVSGSYSITYNTESGLAAFAWNGKTLVKGAYASAQLGDQLLESRKYAEHLFRLSDIQKIKDGHGKGVRITVENRSEGLPIMKQTYQLYEDQPYFLVSQQVVSSSEVSSNDMAPLVVNASGGVDIGSYEDNRVLITPYDNDAWSRYQARTINTALNNNNYISSEMTAIYDNTTRSGLVIGSVTHDVWKTGIFWSGSNDKLNKLKVYGGFTSLTSTHDSIGHGQVTGTTITSPQIAVGYYADYRDGLENYGEANAAVAPPLKFEKGVPSGVPVGWNSWGAYESSLSYDKVVEVSNFFKANLQSFTNKGTVYINMDSYWDNLSEQQLRDAVKLIRNNGQKAGIYYGPFVYWGDNMSQPVEGTNGKYTYGDIVLRDADGNILPKVDGAYAIDPTHPGSKQRVEYVFKKFLDYGFEYIKIDFLSHGSFEGKHYDPMAQTGIQAYNQGMAHIDKTLGGKMFISASIAPLFPSQYAHARRISCDVDGSLGRTEYQLNNLTYGWWQNGTIYTYTDPDYMTLAKGGSFNAAQTRVNAAAISGTVYMNSDDVSKVETQELMKSLLTNKNVNDIALIGEAFRPVEGNTGNAAADVFVMQDNKDYYLAVFNYTNDAVVKSVDLKRALGISATSKVELADAWTGSKIEAQGTLQLSLEGAQSKLFKVKIKK
;
A
#
# COMPACT_ATOMS: atom_id res chain seq x y z
N MET A 1 -17.99 -39.61 -40.45
CA MET A 1 -17.63 -39.74 -41.89
C MET A 1 -18.36 -38.65 -42.69
N LYS A 2 -18.09 -38.47 -44.00
CA LYS A 2 -18.49 -37.28 -44.80
C LYS A 2 -20.01 -37.13 -45.09
N ARG A 3 -20.41 -35.87 -45.34
CA ARG A 3 -21.54 -35.37 -46.20
C ARG A 3 -22.99 -35.51 -45.67
N LYS A 4 -23.97 -34.71 -46.13
CA LYS A 4 -24.04 -33.28 -46.60
C LYS A 4 -25.52 -32.95 -46.95
N TYR A 5 -25.97 -31.71 -46.67
CA TYR A 5 -26.92 -30.84 -47.42
C TYR A 5 -28.20 -31.41 -48.10
N GLY A 6 -29.31 -30.68 -47.92
CA GLY A 6 -30.48 -30.67 -48.83
C GLY A 6 -31.50 -29.60 -48.43
N ALA A 7 -31.98 -28.77 -49.37
CA ALA A 7 -32.91 -27.66 -49.11
C ALA A 7 -33.77 -27.34 -50.37
N TRP A 8 -34.98 -26.77 -50.19
CA TRP A 8 -35.86 -26.02 -51.14
C TRP A 8 -37.30 -25.90 -50.58
N SER A 9 -38.26 -25.07 -51.06
CA SER A 9 -38.26 -23.67 -51.56
C SER A 9 -39.68 -23.19 -52.00
N GLY A 10 -40.05 -21.90 -51.79
CA GLY A 10 -41.14 -21.17 -52.49
C GLY A 10 -42.56 -21.20 -51.86
N LYS A 11 -43.57 -20.42 -52.33
CA LYS A 11 -43.61 -19.29 -53.32
C LYS A 11 -45.00 -18.59 -53.38
N GLY A 12 -45.08 -17.27 -53.67
CA GLY A 12 -46.30 -16.51 -54.11
C GLY A 12 -46.78 -15.41 -53.12
N LEU A 13 -47.11 -14.14 -53.45
CA LEU A 13 -47.99 -13.47 -54.47
C LEU A 13 -49.49 -13.34 -54.02
N PHE A 14 -50.25 -12.25 -54.25
CA PHE A 14 -50.08 -11.05 -55.12
C PHE A 14 -51.09 -9.88 -54.82
N LEU A 15 -50.75 -8.63 -55.23
CA LEU A 15 -51.59 -7.45 -55.62
C LEU A 15 -52.62 -6.83 -54.62
N LEU A 16 -53.20 -5.62 -54.84
CA LEU A 16 -52.72 -4.27 -55.29
C LEU A 16 -53.92 -3.28 -55.39
N LEU A 17 -53.73 -1.98 -55.13
CA LEU A 17 -54.47 -0.88 -55.80
C LEU A 17 -53.67 0.44 -55.75
N VAL A 18 -53.95 1.39 -56.66
CA VAL A 18 -53.08 2.57 -56.95
C VAL A 18 -53.87 3.77 -57.50
N ALA A 19 -53.55 5.00 -57.07
CA ALA A 19 -53.74 6.26 -57.82
C ALA A 19 -52.64 7.29 -57.44
N VAL A 20 -51.88 8.03 -58.28
CA VAL A 20 -52.00 8.59 -59.67
C VAL A 20 -52.51 10.06 -59.64
N LEU A 21 -51.82 11.10 -60.14
CA LEU A 21 -50.50 11.20 -60.84
C LEU A 21 -50.01 12.69 -60.97
N ILE A 22 -48.96 12.88 -61.79
CA ILE A 22 -48.54 14.06 -62.62
C ILE A 22 -47.48 15.01 -62.01
N VAL A 23 -46.51 15.64 -62.71
CA VAL A 23 -45.70 15.44 -63.98
C VAL A 23 -45.24 16.84 -64.46
N GLN A 24 -44.02 17.13 -64.94
CA GLN A 24 -42.77 16.38 -65.19
C GLN A 24 -41.57 17.20 -64.62
N LEU A 25 -40.27 17.16 -65.00
CA LEU A 25 -39.43 16.63 -66.10
C LEU A 25 -38.27 15.80 -65.48
N ALA A 26 -37.64 14.79 -66.09
CA ALA A 26 -37.01 14.58 -67.41
C ALA A 26 -35.64 15.30 -67.57
N GLY A 27 -34.48 14.61 -67.62
CA GLY A 27 -34.20 13.17 -67.40
C GLY A 27 -32.80 12.76 -67.93
N GLY A 28 -32.23 11.63 -67.47
CA GLY A 28 -30.97 11.11 -68.04
C GLY A 28 -30.18 10.10 -67.17
N THR A 29 -30.17 8.83 -67.59
CA THR A 29 -29.19 7.78 -67.20
C THR A 29 -27.92 7.90 -68.05
N ILE A 30 -26.69 7.50 -67.67
CA ILE A 30 -26.13 6.76 -66.52
C ILE A 30 -24.80 7.42 -66.13
N GLY A 31 -24.46 7.44 -64.84
CA GLY A 31 -23.11 7.69 -64.32
C GLY A 31 -22.92 6.94 -63.00
N ARG A 32 -21.76 6.34 -62.76
CA ARG A 32 -21.41 5.70 -61.48
C ARG A 32 -20.24 6.43 -60.87
N GLU A 33 -20.54 7.53 -60.20
CA GLU A 33 -19.59 8.23 -59.34
C GLU A 33 -19.94 7.99 -57.87
N VAL A 34 -18.94 8.17 -57.01
CA VAL A 34 -19.04 8.00 -55.56
C VAL A 34 -19.12 9.40 -54.97
N GLU A 35 -20.31 9.82 -54.55
CA GLU A 35 -20.42 10.92 -53.59
C GLU A 35 -20.23 10.36 -52.18
N ALA A 36 -19.28 10.95 -51.46
CA ALA A 36 -19.00 10.57 -50.08
C ALA A 36 -20.12 11.07 -49.16
N ALA A 37 -20.62 10.18 -48.29
CA ALA A 37 -21.34 10.63 -47.11
C ALA A 37 -20.32 11.24 -46.13
N SER A 38 -20.53 12.49 -45.72
CA SER A 38 -19.72 13.14 -44.70
C SER A 38 -19.92 12.45 -43.34
N THR A 39 -18.91 11.70 -42.89
CA THR A 39 -18.87 11.05 -41.57
C THR A 39 -18.47 12.04 -40.50
N ASP A 40 -19.40 12.93 -40.15
CA ASP A 40 -19.29 13.79 -38.98
C ASP A 40 -19.81 13.00 -37.77
N THR A 41 -18.92 12.56 -36.89
CA THR A 41 -19.23 11.49 -35.92
C THR A 41 -18.59 11.75 -34.55
N THR A 42 -19.08 12.76 -33.83
CA THR A 42 -18.88 12.83 -32.39
C THR A 42 -19.65 11.70 -31.70
N ALA A 43 -18.96 10.93 -30.86
CA ALA A 43 -19.55 9.82 -30.11
C ALA A 43 -19.21 9.96 -28.63
N ALA A 44 -20.23 10.17 -27.80
CA ALA A 44 -20.09 10.01 -26.35
C ALA A 44 -19.95 8.51 -26.04
N LEU A 45 -18.92 8.15 -25.29
CA LEU A 45 -18.68 6.78 -24.86
C LEU A 45 -19.51 6.47 -23.60
N ALA A 46 -19.75 5.17 -23.35
CA ALA A 46 -20.63 4.71 -22.26
C ALA A 46 -20.07 4.92 -20.83
N ASP A 47 -18.91 5.56 -20.72
CA ASP A 47 -18.15 5.85 -19.49
C ASP A 47 -18.02 7.39 -19.24
N GLY A 48 -18.84 8.20 -19.92
CA GLY A 48 -18.84 9.66 -19.76
C GLY A 48 -17.67 10.39 -20.42
N SER A 49 -16.89 9.70 -21.24
CA SER A 49 -15.78 10.25 -22.01
C SER A 49 -16.18 10.64 -23.45
N TYR A 50 -15.47 11.64 -23.99
CA TYR A 50 -15.69 12.23 -25.31
C TYR A 50 -14.42 12.08 -26.16
N SER A 51 -14.57 11.87 -27.47
CA SER A 51 -13.46 11.68 -28.41
C SER A 51 -13.63 12.52 -29.68
N TYR A 52 -12.54 13.10 -30.18
CA TYR A 52 -12.50 14.00 -31.34
C TYR A 52 -11.25 13.73 -32.21
N GLU A 53 -11.46 13.32 -33.47
CA GLU A 53 -10.38 13.06 -34.44
C GLU A 53 -9.70 14.35 -34.91
N ALA A 54 -8.38 14.33 -35.13
CA ALA A 54 -7.62 15.52 -35.53
C ALA A 54 -7.97 16.01 -36.95
N GLU A 55 -8.20 15.08 -37.88
CA GLU A 55 -8.54 15.36 -39.28
C GLU A 55 -10.02 15.69 -39.52
N ALA A 56 -10.85 15.71 -38.46
CA ALA A 56 -12.27 15.98 -38.55
C ALA A 56 -12.57 17.30 -39.29
N ALA A 57 -13.53 17.28 -40.20
CA ALA A 57 -13.78 18.38 -41.14
C ALA A 57 -14.27 19.70 -40.47
N GLY A 58 -14.67 19.66 -39.20
CA GLY A 58 -14.97 20.85 -38.39
C GLY A 58 -13.73 21.55 -37.82
N ASN A 59 -12.58 20.88 -37.76
CA ASN A 59 -11.33 21.41 -37.19
C ASN A 59 -10.70 22.46 -38.12
N THR A 60 -9.94 23.40 -37.53
CA THR A 60 -9.24 24.44 -38.28
C THR A 60 -7.73 24.21 -38.28
N LEU A 61 -7.16 24.07 -39.48
CA LEU A 61 -5.72 23.96 -39.71
C LEU A 61 -5.14 25.33 -40.10
N ALA A 62 -4.02 25.70 -39.49
CA ALA A 62 -3.32 26.96 -39.72
C ALA A 62 -1.83 26.76 -40.01
N GLY A 63 -1.21 27.73 -40.67
CA GLY A 63 0.22 27.69 -41.03
C GLY A 63 0.52 26.61 -42.08
N LYS A 64 1.25 25.56 -41.66
CA LYS A 64 1.64 24.42 -42.51
C LYS A 64 1.00 23.10 -42.07
N ALA A 65 0.06 23.12 -41.13
CA ALA A 65 -0.64 21.92 -40.67
C ALA A 65 -1.44 21.30 -41.82
N GLU A 66 -1.25 19.99 -42.05
CA GLU A 66 -1.82 19.23 -43.17
C GLU A 66 -2.30 17.84 -42.70
N ILE A 67 -3.41 17.37 -43.26
CA ILE A 67 -3.88 16.00 -43.02
C ILE A 67 -3.02 15.04 -43.84
N LYS A 68 -2.48 14.02 -43.18
CA LYS A 68 -1.66 12.95 -43.77
C LYS A 68 -2.35 11.60 -43.59
N ALA A 69 -1.98 10.62 -44.41
CA ALA A 69 -2.35 9.23 -44.18
C ALA A 69 -1.40 8.64 -43.14
N CYS A 70 -1.95 8.02 -42.10
CA CYS A 70 -1.19 7.22 -41.15
C CYS A 70 -1.02 5.78 -41.67
N ALA A 71 0.01 5.07 -41.22
CA ALA A 71 0.20 3.68 -41.61
C ALA A 71 -0.78 2.77 -40.83
N GLU A 72 -1.39 1.80 -41.52
CA GLU A 72 -2.34 0.83 -40.94
C GLU A 72 -1.75 0.07 -39.73
N ALA A 73 -0.43 -0.13 -39.71
CA ALA A 73 0.29 -0.78 -38.61
C ALA A 73 0.54 0.11 -37.37
N THR A 74 0.30 1.42 -37.47
CA THR A 74 0.51 2.40 -36.38
C THR A 74 -0.74 2.56 -35.50
N GLY A 75 -1.92 2.20 -35.99
CA GLY A 75 -3.15 2.15 -35.20
C GLY A 75 -3.87 3.49 -34.98
N CYS A 76 -3.47 4.54 -35.71
CA CYS A 76 -4.17 5.84 -35.74
C CYS A 76 -5.67 5.68 -35.98
N SER A 77 -6.48 6.49 -35.30
CA SER A 77 -7.91 6.60 -35.62
C SER A 77 -8.11 7.33 -36.96
N GLY A 78 -9.26 7.08 -37.61
CA GLY A 78 -9.51 7.44 -39.01
C GLY A 78 -8.59 6.78 -40.08
N GLY A 79 -7.42 6.27 -39.69
CA GLY A 79 -6.30 5.97 -40.59
C GLY A 79 -5.52 7.23 -41.01
N GLN A 80 -5.70 8.36 -40.33
CA GLN A 80 -5.14 9.66 -40.70
C GLN A 80 -4.50 10.35 -39.49
N ILE A 81 -3.75 11.42 -39.71
CA ILE A 81 -3.21 12.31 -38.67
C ILE A 81 -3.13 13.74 -39.20
N VAL A 82 -3.18 14.74 -38.34
CA VAL A 82 -2.80 16.13 -38.67
C VAL A 82 -1.34 16.32 -38.32
N GLY A 83 -0.52 16.53 -39.34
CA GLY A 83 0.91 16.72 -39.18
C GLY A 83 1.43 18.02 -39.79
N GLY A 84 2.74 18.22 -39.70
CA GLY A 84 3.37 19.42 -40.28
C GLY A 84 3.16 20.68 -39.44
N LEU A 85 2.84 20.51 -38.16
CA LEU A 85 2.83 21.56 -37.14
C LEU A 85 4.27 22.03 -36.88
N TRP A 86 4.78 22.95 -37.70
CA TRP A 86 6.06 23.61 -37.46
C TRP A 86 6.14 25.03 -38.04
N GLY A 87 6.79 25.94 -37.31
CA GLY A 87 7.08 27.32 -37.71
C GLY A 87 5.85 28.19 -38.00
N GLY A 88 4.92 28.31 -37.05
CA GLY A 88 3.77 29.23 -37.07
C GLY A 88 2.44 28.57 -37.48
N SER A 89 2.20 27.34 -37.06
CA SER A 89 1.11 26.45 -37.46
C SER A 89 0.31 25.94 -36.26
N SER A 90 -0.95 25.57 -36.50
CA SER A 90 -1.85 25.10 -35.45
C SER A 90 -2.88 24.11 -35.98
N LEU A 91 -3.36 23.26 -35.07
CA LEU A 91 -4.59 22.48 -35.17
C LEU A 91 -5.56 23.02 -34.10
N THR A 92 -6.73 23.50 -34.50
CA THR A 92 -7.81 23.87 -33.56
C THR A 92 -8.96 22.89 -33.69
N PHE A 93 -9.19 22.11 -32.65
CA PHE A 93 -10.42 21.37 -32.44
C PHE A 93 -11.56 22.34 -32.14
N ASN A 94 -12.60 22.28 -32.96
CA ASN A 94 -13.78 23.14 -32.82
C ASN A 94 -14.96 22.33 -32.25
N GLU A 95 -15.86 23.02 -31.56
CA GLU A 95 -17.11 22.46 -31.02
C GLU A 95 -16.94 21.26 -30.07
N VAL A 96 -15.81 21.23 -29.34
CA VAL A 96 -15.52 20.27 -28.26
C VAL A 96 -16.54 20.47 -27.15
N THR A 97 -17.53 19.57 -27.06
CA THR A 97 -18.77 19.79 -26.32
C THR A 97 -18.91 18.80 -25.18
N VAL A 98 -18.84 19.30 -23.95
CA VAL A 98 -18.99 18.51 -22.71
C VAL A 98 -20.28 18.89 -21.97
N GLU A 99 -20.88 17.95 -21.23
CA GLU A 99 -22.18 18.16 -20.57
C GLU A 99 -22.10 19.04 -19.30
N THR A 100 -20.96 19.02 -18.62
CA THR A 100 -20.71 19.73 -17.36
C THR A 100 -19.48 20.64 -17.47
N ALA A 101 -19.42 21.68 -16.63
CA ALA A 101 -18.19 22.43 -16.44
C ALA A 101 -17.30 21.69 -15.42
N GLY A 102 -15.98 21.77 -15.60
CA GLY A 102 -15.02 21.17 -14.67
C GLY A 102 -13.67 20.88 -15.32
N VAL A 103 -12.81 20.20 -14.56
CA VAL A 103 -11.51 19.73 -15.03
C VAL A 103 -11.66 18.37 -15.70
N TYR A 104 -11.17 18.28 -16.94
CA TYR A 104 -11.13 17.06 -17.73
C TYR A 104 -9.67 16.67 -17.97
N THR A 105 -9.34 15.40 -17.77
CA THR A 105 -8.16 14.79 -18.38
C THR A 105 -8.33 14.80 -19.89
N LEU A 106 -7.49 15.58 -20.58
CA LEU A 106 -7.27 15.53 -22.01
C LEU A 106 -6.18 14.52 -22.31
N THR A 107 -6.52 13.43 -23.00
CA THR A 107 -5.57 12.46 -23.53
C THR A 107 -5.30 12.82 -24.99
N VAL A 108 -4.14 13.41 -25.27
CA VAL A 108 -3.68 13.72 -26.63
C VAL A 108 -3.03 12.49 -27.23
N HIS A 109 -3.53 12.00 -28.36
CA HIS A 109 -2.91 10.93 -29.14
C HIS A 109 -2.06 11.54 -30.26
N TYR A 110 -0.80 11.12 -30.37
CA TYR A 110 0.18 11.76 -31.26
C TYR A 110 1.33 10.83 -31.66
N ILE A 111 2.12 11.25 -32.65
CA ILE A 111 3.34 10.62 -33.11
C ILE A 111 4.47 11.66 -33.06
N SER A 112 5.56 11.36 -32.35
CA SER A 112 6.76 12.20 -32.31
C SER A 112 8.04 11.38 -32.15
N GLY A 113 8.70 11.03 -33.25
CA GLY A 113 9.93 10.22 -33.23
C GLY A 113 11.18 10.93 -32.65
N ASP A 114 11.09 12.22 -32.36
CA ASP A 114 11.97 12.99 -31.48
C ASP A 114 11.14 13.79 -30.45
N PRO A 115 11.71 14.22 -29.30
CA PRO A 115 10.95 14.97 -28.28
C PRO A 115 10.52 16.32 -28.84
N ARG A 116 9.24 16.68 -28.66
CA ARG A 116 8.67 17.91 -29.20
C ARG A 116 7.61 18.48 -28.27
N SER A 117 7.61 19.79 -28.13
CA SER A 117 6.58 20.50 -27.41
C SER A 117 5.32 20.73 -28.26
N VAL A 118 4.22 21.00 -27.60
CA VAL A 118 3.03 21.61 -28.20
C VAL A 118 2.41 22.58 -27.21
N GLY A 119 2.09 23.79 -27.67
CA GLY A 119 1.35 24.76 -26.89
C GLY A 119 -0.15 24.46 -27.00
N ILE A 120 -0.87 24.35 -25.89
CA ILE A 120 -2.31 24.07 -25.87
C ILE A 120 -3.05 25.25 -25.28
N SER A 121 -4.11 25.71 -25.96
CA SER A 121 -4.98 26.81 -25.49
C SER A 121 -6.45 26.43 -25.61
N VAL A 122 -7.18 26.61 -24.51
CA VAL A 122 -8.62 26.35 -24.43
C VAL A 122 -9.40 27.64 -24.60
N ASN A 123 -10.48 27.61 -25.39
CA ASN A 123 -11.40 28.74 -25.63
C ASN A 123 -10.74 30.05 -26.12
N GLY A 124 -9.51 30.00 -26.62
CA GLY A 124 -8.71 31.19 -26.97
C GLY A 124 -8.10 31.92 -25.77
N GLY A 125 -7.89 31.23 -24.65
CA GLY A 125 -7.16 31.70 -23.47
C GLY A 125 -5.64 31.77 -23.68
N ALA A 126 -4.89 31.60 -22.58
CA ALA A 126 -3.44 31.45 -22.64
C ALA A 126 -3.04 30.17 -23.40
N LEU A 127 -1.77 30.11 -23.80
CA LEU A 127 -1.18 28.94 -24.46
C LEU A 127 -0.19 28.32 -23.48
N ASP A 128 -0.54 27.15 -22.95
CA ASP A 128 0.22 26.43 -21.94
C ASP A 128 1.14 25.41 -22.63
N HIS A 129 2.39 25.30 -22.20
CA HIS A 129 3.46 24.60 -22.92
C HIS A 129 3.65 23.16 -22.42
N TYR A 130 3.50 22.17 -23.30
CA TYR A 130 3.64 20.76 -22.95
C TYR A 130 4.77 20.10 -23.75
N ASP A 131 5.86 19.73 -23.08
CA ASP A 131 6.92 18.86 -23.63
C ASP A 131 6.39 17.41 -23.73
N LEU A 132 5.82 17.07 -24.89
CA LEU A 132 5.34 15.71 -25.14
C LEU A 132 6.54 14.76 -25.26
N PRO A 133 6.57 13.65 -24.48
CA PRO A 133 7.59 12.63 -24.61
C PRO A 133 7.71 12.15 -26.06
N LYS A 134 8.92 11.82 -26.51
CA LYS A 134 9.04 11.17 -27.82
C LYS A 134 8.29 9.83 -27.80
N THR A 135 7.58 9.54 -28.88
CA THR A 135 7.15 8.17 -29.18
C THR A 135 8.36 7.32 -29.57
N VAL A 136 8.17 6.00 -29.73
CA VAL A 136 9.28 5.09 -30.06
C VAL A 136 9.92 5.48 -31.40
N ASP A 137 9.10 5.81 -32.39
CA ASP A 137 9.49 6.35 -33.69
C ASP A 137 8.34 7.10 -34.38
N TRP A 138 8.57 7.56 -35.61
CA TRP A 138 7.58 8.22 -36.48
C TRP A 138 6.46 7.31 -37.02
N ASN A 139 6.33 6.07 -36.52
CA ASN A 139 5.30 5.11 -36.90
C ASN A 139 4.63 4.47 -35.66
N THR A 140 4.83 5.05 -34.48
CA THR A 140 4.29 4.56 -33.20
C THR A 140 3.43 5.65 -32.57
N LEU A 141 2.15 5.35 -32.37
CA LEU A 141 1.23 6.23 -31.64
C LEU A 141 1.58 6.22 -30.15
N GLY A 142 1.67 7.41 -29.55
CA GLY A 142 1.71 7.63 -28.11
C GLY A 142 0.45 8.36 -27.63
N ALA A 143 0.25 8.35 -26.32
CA ALA A 143 -0.73 9.17 -25.63
C ALA A 143 0.00 10.04 -24.59
N TYR A 144 -0.52 11.23 -24.31
CA TYR A 144 -0.05 12.10 -23.24
C TYR A 144 -1.26 12.74 -22.57
N GLU A 145 -1.32 12.63 -21.25
CA GLU A 145 -2.47 13.06 -20.45
C GLU A 145 -2.12 14.32 -19.68
N LEU A 146 -3.02 15.30 -19.74
CA LEU A 146 -2.94 16.58 -19.03
C LEU A 146 -4.34 17.00 -18.60
N GLU A 147 -4.45 17.69 -17.47
CA GLU A 147 -5.73 18.23 -17.02
C GLU A 147 -5.97 19.62 -17.62
N LEU A 148 -7.19 19.87 -18.11
CA LEU A 148 -7.63 21.19 -18.56
C LEU A 148 -9.07 21.50 -18.15
N GLU A 149 -9.37 22.80 -17.99
CA GLU A 149 -10.69 23.27 -17.57
C GLU A 149 -11.60 23.51 -18.78
N LEU A 150 -12.76 22.83 -18.82
CA LEU A 150 -13.78 23.03 -19.85
C LEU A 150 -15.06 23.60 -19.23
N LYS A 151 -15.71 24.51 -19.94
CA LYS A 151 -17.05 24.99 -19.58
C LYS A 151 -18.10 24.02 -20.15
N ALA A 152 -19.27 23.94 -19.51
CA ALA A 152 -20.40 23.20 -20.05
C ALA A 152 -20.80 23.72 -21.45
N GLY A 153 -21.07 22.81 -22.38
CA GLY A 153 -21.34 23.12 -23.79
C GLY A 153 -20.06 23.18 -24.64
N SER A 154 -20.11 23.98 -25.71
CA SER A 154 -19.11 23.98 -26.79
C SER A 154 -17.86 24.81 -26.47
N ASN A 155 -16.70 24.18 -26.58
CA ASN A 155 -15.36 24.73 -26.38
C ASN A 155 -14.53 24.65 -27.68
N THR A 156 -13.38 25.34 -27.68
CA THR A 156 -12.31 25.11 -28.67
C THR A 156 -11.04 24.70 -27.94
N ILE A 157 -10.25 23.82 -28.54
CA ILE A 157 -8.93 23.41 -28.04
C ILE A 157 -7.93 23.54 -29.20
N ARG A 158 -6.96 24.45 -29.06
CA ARG A 158 -5.92 24.68 -30.08
C ARG A 158 -4.59 24.14 -29.60
N LEU A 159 -4.04 23.21 -30.37
CA LEU A 159 -2.63 22.81 -30.33
C LEU A 159 -1.85 23.67 -31.34
N ASP A 160 -0.77 24.30 -30.89
CA ASP A 160 0.05 25.24 -31.64
C ASP A 160 1.54 24.86 -31.58
N ASP A 161 2.28 25.16 -32.64
CA ASP A 161 3.70 24.82 -32.70
C ASP A 161 4.65 25.83 -32.05
N GLU A 162 4.15 26.99 -31.59
CA GLU A 162 4.93 28.05 -30.93
C GLU A 162 6.09 28.60 -31.78
N GLY A 163 6.09 28.36 -33.10
CA GLY A 163 7.19 28.65 -34.02
C GLY A 163 8.27 27.56 -34.08
N SER A 164 8.13 26.48 -33.31
CA SER A 164 9.02 25.32 -33.18
C SER A 164 8.61 24.19 -34.15
N TYR A 165 8.85 22.93 -33.77
CA TYR A 165 8.29 21.72 -34.37
C TYR A 165 7.50 20.95 -33.30
N SER A 166 6.23 20.65 -33.58
CA SER A 166 5.37 19.82 -32.71
C SER A 166 5.22 18.39 -33.25
N PRO A 167 4.63 17.48 -32.45
CA PRO A 167 4.18 16.17 -32.92
C PRO A 167 3.19 16.26 -34.09
N ASP A 168 3.02 15.17 -34.82
CA ASP A 168 1.85 14.97 -35.70
C ASP A 168 0.74 14.34 -34.82
N ILE A 169 -0.48 14.90 -34.82
CA ILE A 169 -1.60 14.59 -33.90
C ILE A 169 -2.62 13.64 -34.55
N ASP A 170 -3.10 12.65 -33.79
CA ASP A 170 -4.08 11.62 -34.19
C ASP A 170 -5.51 12.01 -33.75
N ARG A 171 -5.74 12.11 -32.44
CA ARG A 171 -7.01 12.55 -31.86
C ARG A 171 -6.83 13.10 -30.44
N ILE A 172 -7.91 13.60 -29.86
CA ILE A 172 -8.00 13.88 -28.44
C ILE A 172 -9.17 13.13 -27.79
N GLU A 173 -8.97 12.66 -26.56
CA GLU A 173 -10.03 12.14 -25.69
C GLU A 173 -10.15 13.00 -24.43
N LEU A 174 -11.33 13.02 -23.82
CA LEU A 174 -11.67 13.83 -22.64
C LEU A 174 -12.49 13.02 -21.63
N LYS A 175 -12.04 12.96 -20.37
CA LYS A 175 -12.80 12.40 -19.24
C LYS A 175 -12.79 13.34 -18.04
N LEU A 176 -13.93 13.51 -17.37
CA LEU A 176 -14.05 14.36 -16.17
C LEU A 176 -13.24 13.75 -15.00
N SER A 177 -12.43 14.55 -14.32
CA SER A 177 -11.51 14.06 -13.27
C SER A 177 -12.19 13.90 -11.91
N ASP A 178 -12.33 12.67 -11.41
CA ASP A 178 -12.87 12.35 -10.08
C ASP A 178 -11.97 12.79 -8.89
N GLY A 179 -10.78 13.33 -9.16
CA GLY A 179 -9.76 13.67 -8.14
C GLY A 179 -8.85 14.84 -8.50
N GLY A 180 -9.31 15.76 -9.37
CA GLY A 180 -8.56 16.92 -9.84
C GLY A 180 -8.88 18.24 -9.10
N PRO A 181 -8.22 19.36 -9.47
CA PRO A 181 -8.43 20.66 -8.84
C PRO A 181 -9.78 21.27 -9.22
N GLY A 182 -10.82 21.05 -8.41
CA GLY A 182 -12.09 21.75 -8.57
C GLY A 182 -11.93 23.28 -8.53
N GLU A 183 -12.92 24.01 -9.06
CA GLU A 183 -12.93 25.48 -9.15
C GLU A 183 -12.52 26.19 -7.82
N PRO A 184 -12.01 27.43 -7.90
CA PRO A 184 -11.87 28.29 -6.71
C PRO A 184 -13.25 28.45 -6.06
N GLY A 185 -13.35 28.06 -4.79
CA GLY A 185 -14.62 28.13 -4.08
C GLY A 185 -14.98 29.58 -3.76
N THR A 186 -16.17 29.81 -3.23
CA THR A 186 -16.47 31.05 -2.48
C THR A 186 -15.82 31.02 -1.09
N GLY A 187 -14.55 30.63 -1.05
CA GLY A 187 -13.73 30.47 0.15
C GLY A 187 -13.12 31.78 0.65
N THR A 188 -12.59 31.74 1.87
CA THR A 188 -11.79 32.85 2.43
C THR A 188 -10.31 32.57 2.20
N ALA A 189 -9.62 33.49 1.52
CA ALA A 189 -8.21 33.38 1.22
C ALA A 189 -7.33 34.05 2.31
N TYR A 190 -6.15 33.46 2.54
CA TYR A 190 -5.16 33.92 3.52
C TYR A 190 -3.76 33.89 2.86
N GLU A 191 -3.16 35.06 2.66
CA GLU A 191 -1.82 35.20 2.04
C GLU A 191 -0.72 34.65 2.95
N ALA A 192 0.29 33.96 2.41
CA ALA A 192 1.38 33.40 3.21
C ALA A 192 2.25 34.48 3.85
N GLU A 193 2.46 35.63 3.20
CA GLU A 193 3.25 36.73 3.75
C GLU A 193 2.47 37.72 4.62
N ALA A 194 1.19 37.45 4.89
CA ALA A 194 0.34 38.31 5.72
C ALA A 194 1.03 38.63 7.06
N SER A 195 1.04 39.90 7.47
CA SER A 195 1.82 40.36 8.64
C SER A 195 1.28 39.88 10.00
N VAL A 196 0.25 39.04 10.01
CA VAL A 196 -0.27 38.32 11.18
C VAL A 196 0.40 36.94 11.33
N ASN A 197 0.95 36.39 10.23
CA ASN A 197 1.59 35.07 10.20
C ASN A 197 2.96 35.12 10.89
N VAL A 198 3.40 33.97 11.41
CA VAL A 198 4.69 33.82 12.10
C VAL A 198 5.62 32.92 11.29
N LEU A 199 6.85 33.39 11.05
CA LEU A 199 7.92 32.62 10.40
C LEU A 199 8.99 32.24 11.41
N THR A 200 9.55 31.03 11.29
CA THR A 200 10.66 30.55 12.14
C THR A 200 11.73 29.83 11.33
N GLY A 201 12.93 29.67 11.92
CA GLY A 201 14.07 29.05 11.27
C GLY A 201 14.62 29.87 10.10
N ASN A 202 14.72 29.24 8.93
CA ASN A 202 15.13 29.84 7.66
C ASN A 202 13.95 30.38 6.83
N ALA A 203 12.69 30.12 7.24
CA ALA A 203 11.51 30.51 6.46
C ALA A 203 11.44 32.04 6.24
N SER A 204 11.19 32.45 5.01
CA SER A 204 11.32 33.84 4.59
C SER A 204 10.32 34.24 3.52
N VAL A 205 9.73 35.42 3.64
CA VAL A 205 9.00 36.06 2.52
C VAL A 205 9.97 36.36 1.38
N SER A 206 9.66 35.85 0.19
CA SER A 206 10.37 36.15 -1.05
C SER A 206 9.43 36.86 -2.05
N GLY A 207 10.02 37.58 -3.01
CA GLY A 207 9.27 38.10 -4.14
C GLY A 207 8.96 36.97 -5.11
N CYS A 208 7.72 36.89 -5.57
CA CYS A 208 7.32 35.94 -6.60
C CYS A 208 7.39 36.60 -7.98
N SER A 209 7.59 35.82 -9.04
CA SER A 209 7.64 36.37 -10.39
C SER A 209 6.24 36.82 -10.83
N ALA A 210 6.18 37.90 -11.63
CA ALA A 210 4.90 38.36 -12.18
C ALA A 210 4.29 37.40 -13.23
N ALA A 211 5.06 36.41 -13.71
CA ALA A 211 4.58 35.34 -14.57
C ALA A 211 4.00 34.16 -13.76
N THR A 212 4.54 33.91 -12.57
CA THR A 212 4.11 32.85 -11.65
C THR A 212 2.74 33.10 -11.04
N GLY A 213 2.30 34.37 -11.00
CA GLY A 213 0.91 34.72 -10.64
C GLY A 213 0.55 34.67 -9.15
N CYS A 214 1.53 34.53 -8.25
CA CYS A 214 1.31 34.51 -6.80
C CYS A 214 0.43 35.65 -6.29
N SER A 215 -0.45 35.35 -5.34
CA SER A 215 -1.19 36.41 -4.64
C SER A 215 -0.24 37.28 -3.80
N GLY A 216 -0.62 38.53 -3.58
CA GLY A 216 0.29 39.59 -3.08
C GLY A 216 1.53 39.91 -3.96
N GLY A 217 1.82 39.14 -5.02
CA GLY A 217 3.07 39.15 -5.77
C GLY A 217 4.26 38.55 -5.01
N LYS A 218 4.02 37.70 -4.02
CA LYS A 218 5.02 37.18 -3.07
C LYS A 218 4.71 35.74 -2.68
N LYS A 219 5.61 35.12 -1.94
CA LYS A 219 5.44 33.79 -1.35
C LYS A 219 6.30 33.65 -0.10
N VAL A 220 6.05 32.64 0.72
CA VAL A 220 6.94 32.25 1.81
C VAL A 220 7.69 30.99 1.41
N GLY A 221 9.01 31.11 1.30
CA GLY A 221 9.90 30.01 0.94
C GLY A 221 10.96 29.74 2.00
N ASN A 222 11.94 28.91 1.64
CA ASN A 222 13.04 28.47 2.52
C ASN A 222 12.58 27.71 3.79
N LEU A 223 11.51 26.93 3.70
CA LEU A 223 11.11 25.98 4.75
C LEU A 223 12.07 24.78 4.73
N TRP A 224 13.17 24.86 5.50
CA TRP A 224 14.13 23.76 5.71
C TRP A 224 14.91 23.92 7.03
N GLY A 225 15.38 22.81 7.61
CA GLY A 225 16.21 22.79 8.81
C GLY A 225 15.50 23.15 10.12
N GLY A 226 14.21 22.82 10.28
CA GLY A 226 13.40 23.17 11.46
C GLY A 226 12.79 24.58 11.36
N SER A 227 12.16 24.85 10.22
CA SER A 227 11.53 26.11 9.84
C SER A 227 10.01 25.97 9.73
N THR A 228 9.28 26.99 10.17
CA THR A 228 7.80 26.98 10.08
C THR A 228 7.23 28.24 9.46
N LEU A 229 6.11 28.09 8.77
CA LEU A 229 5.16 29.14 8.42
C LEU A 229 3.86 28.86 9.20
N GLN A 230 3.46 29.78 10.08
CA GLN A 230 2.20 29.67 10.81
C GLN A 230 1.23 30.77 10.40
N PHE A 231 0.14 30.38 9.75
CA PHE A 231 -1.03 31.22 9.51
C PHE A 231 -1.79 31.43 10.82
N HIS A 232 -2.17 32.68 11.07
CA HIS A 232 -2.96 33.11 12.24
C HIS A 232 -4.29 33.72 11.80
N ASP A 233 -5.22 33.83 12.74
CA ASP A 233 -6.58 34.38 12.53
C ASP A 233 -7.33 33.73 11.35
N VAL A 234 -7.16 32.41 11.16
CA VAL A 234 -7.89 31.63 10.16
C VAL A 234 -9.34 31.43 10.64
N MET A 235 -10.24 32.28 10.17
CA MET A 235 -11.60 32.42 10.68
C MET A 235 -12.57 31.38 10.10
N ALA A 236 -13.27 30.65 10.98
CA ALA A 236 -14.40 29.78 10.64
C ALA A 236 -15.67 30.23 11.37
N GLU A 237 -16.78 30.43 10.64
CA GLU A 237 -18.07 30.86 11.23
C GLU A 237 -18.65 29.85 12.23
N LYS A 238 -18.34 28.56 12.03
CA LYS A 238 -18.81 27.43 12.84
C LYS A 238 -17.66 26.43 13.01
N ALA A 239 -17.77 25.56 14.01
CA ALA A 239 -16.90 24.40 14.08
C ALA A 239 -17.37 23.36 13.05
N GLY A 240 -16.43 22.70 12.37
CA GLY A 240 -16.74 21.70 11.35
C GLY A 240 -15.59 21.47 10.36
N VAL A 241 -15.91 20.76 9.28
CA VAL A 241 -14.95 20.44 8.22
C VAL A 241 -14.90 21.55 7.18
N TYR A 242 -13.68 21.92 6.80
CA TYR A 242 -13.38 22.88 5.76
C TYR A 242 -12.45 22.23 4.73
N SER A 243 -12.72 22.44 3.44
CA SER A 243 -11.74 22.17 2.41
C SER A 243 -10.67 23.26 2.48
N LEU A 244 -9.41 22.84 2.59
CA LEU A 244 -8.22 23.68 2.55
C LEU A 244 -7.53 23.46 1.19
N SER A 245 -7.52 24.50 0.36
CA SER A 245 -6.67 24.56 -0.84
C SER A 245 -5.37 25.27 -0.48
N VAL A 246 -4.25 24.56 -0.53
CA VAL A 246 -2.91 25.11 -0.37
C VAL A 246 -2.38 25.47 -1.75
N TYR A 247 -2.03 26.74 -1.96
CA TYR A 247 -1.36 27.21 -3.17
C TYR A 247 0.15 27.22 -2.89
N TYR A 248 0.93 26.52 -3.71
CA TYR A 248 2.34 26.22 -3.43
C TYR A 248 3.19 26.11 -4.70
N ILE A 249 4.50 26.13 -4.55
CA ILE A 249 5.48 25.98 -5.64
C ILE A 249 6.58 25.01 -5.20
N SER A 250 6.83 23.96 -5.98
CA SER A 250 7.88 22.96 -5.70
C SER A 250 8.39 22.26 -6.97
N GLY A 251 9.44 22.79 -7.59
CA GLY A 251 10.01 22.22 -8.82
C GLY A 251 10.67 20.84 -8.69
N ASP A 252 10.81 20.31 -7.47
CA ASP A 252 11.04 18.90 -7.17
C ASP A 252 10.03 18.40 -6.11
N PRO A 253 9.77 17.08 -6.00
CA PRO A 253 8.78 16.55 -5.04
C PRO A 253 9.23 16.81 -3.60
N ARG A 254 8.40 17.51 -2.81
CA ARG A 254 8.74 17.88 -1.43
C ARG A 254 7.58 17.64 -0.46
N PRO A 255 7.83 17.00 0.68
CA PRO A 255 6.85 16.90 1.75
C PRO A 255 6.67 18.24 2.47
N VAL A 256 5.51 18.46 3.07
CA VAL A 256 5.34 19.47 4.13
C VAL A 256 4.42 18.93 5.22
N SER A 257 4.80 19.17 6.47
CA SER A 257 4.01 18.80 7.64
C SER A 257 3.06 19.93 8.00
N ILE A 258 1.75 19.68 7.92
CA ILE A 258 0.68 20.64 8.19
C ILE A 258 0.03 20.29 9.54
N ALA A 259 -0.09 21.26 10.45
CA ALA A 259 -0.80 21.12 11.73
C ALA A 259 -1.90 22.18 11.85
N VAL A 260 -3.05 21.82 12.42
CA VAL A 260 -4.19 22.73 12.59
C VAL A 260 -4.47 22.93 14.08
N ASN A 261 -4.44 24.18 14.52
CA ASN A 261 -4.46 24.56 15.94
C ASN A 261 -3.38 23.80 16.75
N ASP A 262 -3.72 23.35 17.95
CA ASP A 262 -2.92 22.52 18.85
C ASP A 262 -2.92 21.02 18.45
N GLY A 263 -3.38 20.69 17.23
CA GLY A 263 -3.49 19.33 16.72
C GLY A 263 -2.14 18.70 16.35
N PRO A 264 -2.11 17.38 16.07
CA PRO A 264 -0.95 16.74 15.48
C PRO A 264 -0.61 17.36 14.12
N SER A 265 0.66 17.28 13.73
CA SER A 265 1.08 17.62 12.37
C SER A 265 1.08 16.37 11.50
N ASP A 266 0.52 16.51 10.30
CA ASP A 266 0.45 15.47 9.29
C ASP A 266 1.33 15.82 8.08
N ASN A 267 2.15 14.86 7.65
CA ASN A 267 3.08 15.05 6.54
C ASN A 267 2.38 14.72 5.21
N TYR A 268 2.34 15.70 4.30
CA TYR A 268 1.74 15.57 2.98
C TYR A 268 2.85 15.65 1.92
N ALA A 269 2.95 14.61 1.09
CA ALA A 269 3.76 14.65 -0.13
C ALA A 269 3.00 15.44 -1.20
N LEU A 270 3.24 16.75 -1.25
CA LEU A 270 2.70 17.59 -2.32
C LEU A 270 3.34 17.17 -3.65
N PRO A 271 2.55 17.02 -4.74
CA PRO A 271 3.10 16.81 -6.07
C PRO A 271 4.16 17.85 -6.41
N LYS A 272 5.12 17.51 -7.29
CA LYS A 272 5.97 18.58 -7.84
C LYS A 272 5.11 19.51 -8.70
N THR A 273 5.37 20.80 -8.63
CA THR A 273 4.95 21.71 -9.71
C THR A 273 5.83 21.46 -10.93
N GLU A 274 5.39 21.96 -12.08
CA GLU A 274 6.12 21.85 -13.34
C GLU A 274 7.58 22.37 -13.21
N ASN A 275 7.74 23.53 -12.58
CA ASN A 275 9.01 24.19 -12.29
C ASN A 275 8.90 25.09 -11.03
N TRP A 276 9.95 25.86 -10.70
CA TRP A 276 10.06 26.75 -9.51
C TRP A 276 9.35 28.11 -9.62
N ASP A 277 8.68 28.35 -10.74
CA ASP A 277 7.94 29.54 -11.13
C ASP A 277 6.49 29.22 -11.59
N THR A 278 5.99 27.99 -11.33
CA THR A 278 4.59 27.56 -11.59
C THR A 278 3.90 27.19 -10.27
N ILE A 279 2.67 27.69 -10.04
CA ILE A 279 1.87 27.39 -8.84
C ILE A 279 1.07 26.10 -9.02
N GLY A 280 1.15 25.19 -8.06
CA GLY A 280 0.23 24.07 -7.88
C GLY A 280 -0.79 24.35 -6.78
N VAL A 281 -1.91 23.62 -6.82
CA VAL A 281 -2.94 23.65 -5.77
C VAL A 281 -3.11 22.25 -5.19
N PHE A 282 -2.93 22.11 -3.88
CA PHE A 282 -3.13 20.85 -3.16
C PHE A 282 -4.34 21.00 -2.24
N LYS A 283 -5.41 20.23 -2.50
CA LYS A 283 -6.63 20.27 -1.69
C LYS A 283 -6.63 19.12 -0.68
N LEU A 284 -6.84 19.46 0.59
CA LEU A 284 -7.13 18.53 1.66
C LEU A 284 -8.35 19.02 2.46
N GLU A 285 -8.79 18.25 3.44
CA GLU A 285 -9.83 18.68 4.39
C GLU A 285 -9.23 18.82 5.79
N ILE A 286 -9.71 19.82 6.52
CA ILE A 286 -9.27 20.14 7.88
C ILE A 286 -10.48 20.37 8.80
N GLU A 287 -10.33 20.10 10.09
CA GLU A 287 -11.33 20.45 11.10
C GLU A 287 -10.97 21.79 11.75
N LEU A 288 -11.87 22.78 11.62
CA LEU A 288 -11.71 24.11 12.23
C LEU A 288 -12.66 24.27 13.42
N LYS A 289 -12.18 25.00 14.45
CA LYS A 289 -12.96 25.49 15.58
C LYS A 289 -13.71 26.76 15.17
N ALA A 290 -14.89 27.01 15.74
CA ALA A 290 -15.59 28.28 15.51
C ALA A 290 -14.77 29.48 16.04
N GLY A 291 -14.61 30.53 15.23
CA GLY A 291 -13.73 31.66 15.51
C GLY A 291 -12.37 31.55 14.80
N ALA A 292 -11.33 32.08 15.43
CA ALA A 292 -9.96 32.07 14.90
C ALA A 292 -9.28 30.72 15.11
N ASN A 293 -8.51 30.29 14.12
CA ASN A 293 -7.68 29.08 14.12
C ASN A 293 -6.25 29.43 13.68
N THR A 294 -5.31 28.51 13.91
CA THR A 294 -3.99 28.54 13.28
C THR A 294 -3.78 27.35 12.35
N ILE A 295 -2.99 27.55 11.29
CA ILE A 295 -2.53 26.47 10.40
C ILE A 295 -1.01 26.60 10.24
N THR A 296 -0.27 25.56 10.57
CA THR A 296 1.20 25.58 10.65
C THR A 296 1.80 24.62 9.63
N PHE A 297 2.64 25.14 8.73
CA PHE A 297 3.46 24.40 7.79
C PHE A 297 4.88 24.28 8.37
N ASN A 298 5.45 23.08 8.34
CA ASN A 298 6.72 22.71 8.97
C ASN A 298 7.50 21.76 8.03
N ASP A 299 8.81 21.94 7.93
CA ASP A 299 9.68 21.12 7.07
C ASP A 299 10.03 19.74 7.64
N ASP A 300 9.80 19.53 8.94
CA ASP A 300 10.16 18.31 9.69
C ASP A 300 11.66 17.92 9.57
N GLY A 301 12.52 18.94 9.42
CA GLY A 301 13.96 18.78 9.20
C GLY A 301 14.37 18.52 7.73
N GLY A 302 13.42 18.47 6.80
CA GLY A 302 13.64 18.27 5.37
C GLY A 302 13.75 19.56 4.57
N TRP A 303 13.15 19.54 3.37
CA TRP A 303 12.90 20.70 2.51
C TRP A 303 11.45 20.65 2.06
N SER A 304 10.71 21.74 2.25
CA SER A 304 9.31 21.86 1.82
C SER A 304 9.15 22.76 0.58
N PRO A 305 7.95 22.77 -0.04
CA PRO A 305 7.56 23.77 -1.03
C PRO A 305 7.62 25.21 -0.50
N ASP A 306 7.67 26.17 -1.42
CA ASP A 306 7.27 27.54 -1.12
C ASP A 306 5.73 27.61 -1.07
N ILE A 307 5.15 28.38 -0.16
CA ILE A 307 3.70 28.56 0.00
C ILE A 307 3.28 29.97 -0.44
N ASP A 308 2.24 30.07 -1.24
CA ASP A 308 1.67 31.30 -1.81
C ASP A 308 0.51 31.83 -0.94
N LYS A 309 -0.60 31.09 -0.90
CA LYS A 309 -1.77 31.36 -0.05
C LYS A 309 -2.45 30.08 0.40
N LEU A 310 -3.34 30.21 1.38
CA LEU A 310 -4.40 29.25 1.66
C LEU A 310 -5.73 29.79 1.15
N GLU A 311 -6.65 28.88 0.84
CA GLU A 311 -8.07 29.20 0.66
C GLU A 311 -8.90 28.15 1.40
N ILE A 312 -9.77 28.60 2.31
CA ILE A 312 -10.67 27.72 3.06
C ILE A 312 -12.11 27.90 2.58
N ALA A 313 -12.78 26.80 2.26
CA ALA A 313 -14.22 26.76 2.02
C ALA A 313 -14.87 25.84 3.05
N ALA A 314 -16.04 26.19 3.57
CA ALA A 314 -16.82 25.25 4.38
C ALA A 314 -17.21 24.07 3.48
N ALA A 315 -16.81 22.85 3.84
CA ALA A 315 -17.22 21.67 3.08
C ALA A 315 -18.69 21.38 3.38
N GLU A 316 -19.47 21.00 2.35
CA GLU A 316 -20.61 20.11 2.61
C GLU A 316 -19.99 18.77 3.03
N GLY A 317 -19.97 18.53 4.35
CA GLY A 317 -18.93 17.74 4.99
C GLY A 317 -18.78 16.29 4.48
N PRO A 318 -17.56 15.72 4.53
CA PRO A 318 -17.18 14.48 3.85
C PRO A 318 -17.93 13.24 4.36
N GLY A 319 -19.08 13.01 3.72
CA GLY A 319 -19.95 11.85 3.83
C GLY A 319 -20.71 11.77 5.15
N GLU A 320 -22.04 11.93 5.06
CA GLU A 320 -23.05 11.52 6.05
C GLU A 320 -22.80 11.91 7.52
N ASP A 321 -23.67 12.75 8.10
CA ASP A 321 -23.91 12.69 9.56
C ASP A 321 -24.26 11.23 9.89
N PRO A 322 -23.42 10.49 10.63
CA PRO A 322 -23.57 9.05 10.77
C PRO A 322 -24.73 8.70 11.73
N GLY A 323 -25.41 9.70 12.28
CA GLY A 323 -26.65 9.56 13.02
C GLY A 323 -26.48 9.04 14.46
N PRO A 324 -27.45 9.33 15.35
CA PRO A 324 -27.45 8.84 16.72
C PRO A 324 -27.74 7.34 16.78
N ILE A 325 -26.91 6.57 17.50
CA ILE A 325 -27.09 5.12 17.65
C ILE A 325 -28.05 4.79 18.81
N ASP A 326 -29.36 4.83 18.55
CA ASP A 326 -30.39 4.30 19.45
C ASP A 326 -30.49 2.76 19.41
N ASN A 327 -29.34 2.10 19.58
CA ASN A 327 -29.07 0.67 19.40
C ASN A 327 -29.35 0.14 17.97
N ILE A 328 -29.04 -1.14 17.74
CA ILE A 328 -29.42 -1.87 16.52
C ILE A 328 -30.92 -2.20 16.44
N GLY A 329 -31.77 -1.51 17.22
CA GLY A 329 -33.16 -1.91 17.53
C GLY A 329 -33.25 -3.01 18.60
N GLN A 330 -34.47 -3.32 19.06
CA GLN A 330 -34.74 -4.39 20.02
C GLN A 330 -35.07 -5.71 19.29
N ILE A 331 -34.36 -6.79 19.61
CA ILE A 331 -34.56 -8.11 18.97
C ILE A 331 -35.75 -8.93 19.51
N GLY A 332 -36.49 -8.43 20.52
CA GLY A 332 -37.66 -9.09 21.09
C GLY A 332 -37.37 -10.25 22.05
N GLN A 333 -38.41 -11.01 22.40
CA GLN A 333 -38.36 -12.15 23.32
C GLN A 333 -37.65 -13.37 22.71
N VAL A 334 -37.14 -14.25 23.58
CA VAL A 334 -36.50 -15.51 23.17
C VAL A 334 -37.56 -16.47 22.62
N ILE A 335 -37.32 -17.01 21.43
CA ILE A 335 -38.11 -18.09 20.82
C ILE A 335 -37.55 -19.47 21.17
N ASP A 336 -36.25 -19.69 20.94
CA ASP A 336 -35.56 -20.96 21.16
C ASP A 336 -34.06 -20.75 21.42
N SER A 337 -33.39 -21.71 22.05
CA SER A 337 -31.96 -21.62 22.37
C SER A 337 -31.26 -22.97 22.37
N LYS A 338 -30.09 -23.02 21.72
CA LYS A 338 -29.37 -24.25 21.40
C LYS A 338 -27.88 -24.10 21.70
N LYS A 339 -27.28 -25.15 22.28
CA LYS A 339 -25.86 -25.20 22.61
C LYS A 339 -25.05 -26.05 21.64
N TYR A 340 -23.83 -25.62 21.39
CA TYR A 340 -22.87 -26.21 20.48
C TYR A 340 -21.50 -26.23 21.17
N GLY A 341 -21.30 -27.17 22.09
CA GLY A 341 -20.13 -27.15 22.98
C GLY A 341 -20.27 -26.05 24.04
N SER A 342 -19.23 -25.22 24.22
CA SER A 342 -19.32 -24.00 25.03
C SER A 342 -20.27 -22.95 24.44
N ILE A 343 -20.41 -22.89 23.12
CA ILE A 343 -21.14 -21.87 22.37
C ILE A 343 -22.65 -21.99 22.59
N LYS A 344 -23.33 -20.86 22.82
CA LYS A 344 -24.79 -20.74 22.91
C LYS A 344 -25.32 -19.85 21.79
N VAL A 345 -26.31 -20.33 21.03
CA VAL A 345 -27.06 -19.53 20.07
C VAL A 345 -28.52 -19.44 20.53
N THR A 346 -29.10 -18.24 20.45
CA THR A 346 -30.46 -17.94 20.91
C THR A 346 -31.21 -17.21 19.80
N ALA A 347 -32.36 -17.71 19.38
CA ALA A 347 -33.27 -17.03 18.46
C ALA A 347 -34.26 -16.16 19.24
N HIS A 348 -34.58 -15.00 18.70
CA HIS A 348 -35.56 -14.07 19.22
C HIS A 348 -36.57 -13.67 18.14
N GLU A 349 -37.66 -13.01 18.52
CA GLU A 349 -38.75 -12.57 17.61
C GLU A 349 -38.27 -11.73 16.42
N LYS A 350 -37.22 -10.93 16.61
CA LYS A 350 -36.68 -9.96 15.65
C LYS A 350 -35.15 -10.07 15.53
N GLY A 351 -34.56 -11.23 15.80
CA GLY A 351 -33.10 -11.38 15.73
C GLY A 351 -32.53 -12.61 16.42
N ALA A 352 -31.25 -12.54 16.75
CA ALA A 352 -30.53 -13.60 17.44
C ALA A 352 -29.32 -13.09 18.23
N THR A 353 -28.89 -13.89 19.21
CA THR A 353 -27.62 -13.67 19.94
C THR A 353 -26.76 -14.93 19.88
N PHE A 354 -25.50 -14.76 19.48
CA PHE A 354 -24.47 -15.79 19.39
C PHE A 354 -23.44 -15.51 20.49
N VAL A 355 -23.15 -16.47 21.38
CA VAL A 355 -22.29 -16.27 22.56
C VAL A 355 -21.23 -17.36 22.64
N SER A 356 -19.95 -16.98 22.74
CA SER A 356 -18.84 -17.88 23.07
C SER A 356 -17.86 -17.22 24.03
N GLY A 357 -17.38 -17.98 25.03
CA GLY A 357 -16.33 -17.52 25.96
C GLY A 357 -16.60 -16.14 26.57
N SER A 358 -15.77 -15.17 26.17
CA SER A 358 -15.83 -13.77 26.61
C SER A 358 -16.73 -12.88 25.76
N TYR A 359 -17.24 -13.32 24.60
CA TYR A 359 -17.89 -12.46 23.62
C TYR A 359 -19.30 -12.87 23.21
N SER A 360 -20.05 -11.90 22.70
CA SER A 360 -21.36 -12.11 22.09
C SER A 360 -21.60 -11.19 20.90
N ILE A 361 -22.15 -11.76 19.84
CA ILE A 361 -22.69 -11.06 18.67
C ILE A 361 -24.21 -11.03 18.82
N THR A 362 -24.82 -9.86 18.64
CA THR A 362 -26.27 -9.71 18.54
C THR A 362 -26.62 -9.20 17.15
N TYR A 363 -27.55 -9.85 16.45
CA TYR A 363 -28.00 -9.49 15.12
C TYR A 363 -29.51 -9.23 15.12
N ASN A 364 -29.96 -8.13 14.51
CA ASN A 364 -31.37 -7.78 14.40
C ASN A 364 -31.87 -8.00 12.96
N THR A 365 -32.94 -8.80 12.80
CA THR A 365 -33.51 -9.17 11.49
C THR A 365 -34.58 -8.19 10.98
N GLU A 366 -34.86 -7.09 11.67
CA GLU A 366 -35.67 -5.96 11.17
C GLU A 366 -34.81 -4.78 10.69
N SER A 367 -33.58 -4.64 11.16
CA SER A 367 -32.66 -3.55 10.76
C SER A 367 -31.46 -4.02 9.93
N GLY A 368 -31.20 -5.33 9.88
CA GLY A 368 -30.03 -5.91 9.23
C GLY A 368 -28.70 -5.66 9.93
N LEU A 369 -28.73 -5.01 11.11
CA LEU A 369 -27.56 -4.55 11.85
C LEU A 369 -27.13 -5.53 12.95
N ALA A 370 -25.82 -5.59 13.17
CA ALA A 370 -25.17 -6.33 14.24
C ALA A 370 -24.51 -5.42 15.29
N ALA A 371 -24.33 -5.97 16.49
CA ALA A 371 -23.56 -5.38 17.58
C ALA A 371 -22.68 -6.44 18.23
N PHE A 372 -21.44 -6.08 18.55
CA PHE A 372 -20.44 -6.98 19.16
C PHE A 372 -20.09 -6.51 20.57
N ALA A 373 -20.06 -7.44 21.51
CA ALA A 373 -19.79 -7.17 22.92
C ALA A 373 -18.80 -8.17 23.50
N TRP A 374 -17.89 -7.70 24.36
CA TRP A 374 -16.99 -8.52 25.16
C TRP A 374 -17.24 -8.25 26.65
N ASN A 375 -17.26 -9.31 27.47
CA ASN A 375 -17.52 -9.27 28.91
C ASN A 375 -18.78 -8.49 29.31
N GLY A 376 -19.81 -8.52 28.44
CA GLY A 376 -21.09 -7.79 28.62
C GLY A 376 -21.07 -6.31 28.20
N LYS A 377 -19.93 -5.78 27.71
CA LYS A 377 -19.77 -4.40 27.23
C LYS A 377 -19.84 -4.37 25.70
N THR A 378 -20.84 -3.70 25.13
CA THR A 378 -20.99 -3.56 23.67
C THR A 378 -19.98 -2.55 23.12
N LEU A 379 -19.02 -3.03 22.32
CA LEU A 379 -17.93 -2.23 21.78
C LEU A 379 -18.17 -1.80 20.33
N VAL A 380 -18.93 -2.59 19.56
CA VAL A 380 -19.27 -2.28 18.17
C VAL A 380 -20.78 -2.29 18.02
N LYS A 381 -21.34 -1.27 17.36
CA LYS A 381 -22.79 -1.08 17.15
C LYS A 381 -23.05 -0.67 15.71
N GLY A 382 -24.15 -1.14 15.13
CA GLY A 382 -24.51 -0.78 13.76
C GLY A 382 -23.59 -1.39 12.72
N ALA A 383 -23.00 -2.56 13.01
CA ALA A 383 -22.17 -3.29 12.06
C ALA A 383 -23.03 -3.96 10.98
N TYR A 384 -22.61 -3.86 9.73
CA TYR A 384 -23.24 -4.50 8.56
C TYR A 384 -22.17 -4.88 7.53
N ALA A 385 -22.57 -5.44 6.40
CA ALA A 385 -21.69 -5.77 5.28
C ALA A 385 -22.12 -5.08 3.97
N SER A 386 -21.18 -4.77 3.08
CA SER A 386 -21.44 -4.16 1.77
C SER A 386 -20.56 -4.74 0.65
N ALA A 387 -21.01 -4.65 -0.60
CA ALA A 387 -20.22 -5.01 -1.78
C ALA A 387 -20.56 -4.10 -2.97
N GLN A 388 -19.56 -3.77 -3.78
CA GLN A 388 -19.72 -2.97 -5.00
C GLN A 388 -19.86 -3.89 -6.22
N LEU A 389 -20.96 -3.80 -6.98
CA LEU A 389 -21.16 -4.54 -8.23
C LEU A 389 -21.35 -3.57 -9.40
N GLY A 390 -20.29 -3.33 -10.18
CA GLY A 390 -20.27 -2.20 -11.12
C GLY A 390 -20.49 -0.90 -10.36
N ASP A 391 -21.43 -0.07 -10.81
CA ASP A 391 -21.79 1.19 -10.13
C ASP A 391 -22.69 0.98 -8.90
N GLN A 392 -23.24 -0.22 -8.69
CA GLN A 392 -24.20 -0.49 -7.63
C GLN A 392 -23.54 -0.89 -6.30
N LEU A 393 -23.55 0.04 -5.33
CA LEU A 393 -23.26 -0.26 -3.93
C LEU A 393 -24.43 -1.05 -3.30
N LEU A 394 -24.17 -2.30 -2.92
CA LEU A 394 -25.08 -3.11 -2.12
C LEU A 394 -24.69 -3.02 -0.64
N GLU A 395 -25.62 -2.60 0.22
CA GLU A 395 -25.47 -2.70 1.68
C GLU A 395 -26.49 -3.68 2.24
N SER A 396 -26.05 -4.69 3.00
CA SER A 396 -26.95 -5.65 3.66
C SER A 396 -28.09 -5.00 4.46
N ARG A 397 -27.84 -3.90 5.17
CA ARG A 397 -28.85 -3.11 5.93
C ARG A 397 -29.96 -2.47 5.06
N LYS A 398 -29.81 -2.46 3.73
CA LYS A 398 -30.79 -1.94 2.75
C LYS A 398 -31.59 -3.05 2.05
N TYR A 399 -31.40 -4.32 2.43
CA TYR A 399 -32.21 -5.44 1.92
C TYR A 399 -33.59 -5.52 2.61
N ALA A 400 -34.58 -6.10 1.93
CA ALA A 400 -35.97 -6.15 2.39
C ALA A 400 -36.26 -7.28 3.40
N GLU A 401 -35.50 -8.38 3.36
CA GLU A 401 -35.57 -9.49 4.30
C GLU A 401 -34.18 -9.86 4.84
N HIS A 402 -34.08 -10.14 6.14
CA HIS A 402 -32.88 -10.70 6.79
C HIS A 402 -33.23 -12.03 7.46
N LEU A 403 -32.78 -13.15 6.88
CA LEU A 403 -33.19 -14.49 7.30
C LEU A 403 -32.12 -15.20 8.13
N PHE A 404 -32.43 -15.46 9.40
CA PHE A 404 -31.67 -16.31 10.32
C PHE A 404 -32.49 -17.55 10.74
N ARG A 405 -31.84 -18.72 10.87
CA ARG A 405 -32.50 -19.98 11.26
C ARG A 405 -31.60 -20.89 12.12
N LEU A 406 -32.11 -21.34 13.27
CA LEU A 406 -31.41 -22.29 14.19
C LEU A 406 -31.18 -23.69 13.58
N SER A 407 -31.89 -24.04 12.52
CA SER A 407 -31.70 -25.27 11.75
C SER A 407 -30.42 -25.27 10.92
N ASP A 408 -29.99 -24.09 10.47
CA ASP A 408 -29.03 -23.95 9.36
C ASP A 408 -27.58 -23.77 9.88
N ILE A 409 -27.43 -23.62 11.20
CA ILE A 409 -26.15 -23.48 11.91
C ILE A 409 -25.32 -24.76 11.78
N GLN A 410 -24.16 -24.64 11.14
CA GLN A 410 -23.22 -25.73 10.90
C GLN A 410 -22.26 -25.87 12.09
N LYS A 411 -21.95 -27.10 12.52
CA LYS A 411 -20.78 -27.36 13.37
C LYS A 411 -19.53 -27.38 12.50
N ILE A 412 -18.50 -26.66 12.90
CA ILE A 412 -17.21 -26.60 12.20
C ILE A 412 -16.08 -27.16 13.08
N LYS A 413 -15.07 -27.71 12.41
CA LYS A 413 -13.75 -27.96 13.00
C LYS A 413 -12.70 -27.72 11.92
N ASP A 414 -11.88 -26.69 12.12
CA ASP A 414 -10.85 -26.22 11.20
C ASP A 414 -9.56 -25.91 11.99
N GLY A 415 -8.66 -25.10 11.43
CA GLY A 415 -7.40 -24.71 12.08
C GLY A 415 -7.58 -23.90 13.36
N HIS A 416 -8.60 -23.04 13.43
CA HIS A 416 -8.88 -22.20 14.61
C HIS A 416 -9.49 -23.03 15.76
N GLY A 417 -9.97 -24.25 15.49
CA GLY A 417 -10.44 -25.19 16.50
C GLY A 417 -11.83 -25.74 16.20
N LYS A 418 -12.64 -25.96 17.24
CA LYS A 418 -14.05 -26.36 17.12
C LYS A 418 -14.94 -25.13 17.22
N GLY A 419 -16.06 -25.13 16.50
CA GLY A 419 -16.97 -23.99 16.53
C GLY A 419 -18.31 -24.21 15.85
N VAL A 420 -18.98 -23.10 15.57
CA VAL A 420 -20.14 -23.03 14.68
C VAL A 420 -19.95 -21.99 13.59
N ARG A 421 -20.48 -22.29 12.40
CA ARG A 421 -20.73 -21.30 11.35
C ARG A 421 -22.21 -20.95 11.35
N ILE A 422 -22.49 -19.66 11.42
CA ILE A 422 -23.84 -19.07 11.42
C ILE A 422 -23.93 -18.13 10.23
N THR A 423 -24.97 -18.24 9.43
CA THR A 423 -25.18 -17.39 8.24
C THR A 423 -26.54 -16.70 8.34
N VAL A 424 -26.57 -15.42 7.95
CA VAL A 424 -27.78 -14.65 7.72
C VAL A 424 -27.87 -14.35 6.22
N GLU A 425 -28.99 -14.71 5.60
CA GLU A 425 -29.26 -14.40 4.19
C GLU A 425 -30.06 -13.10 4.07
N ASN A 426 -29.49 -12.11 3.39
CA ASN A 426 -30.15 -10.84 3.09
C ASN A 426 -30.76 -10.92 1.69
N ARG A 427 -32.04 -10.61 1.53
CA ARG A 427 -32.82 -10.82 0.29
C ARG A 427 -33.69 -9.61 -0.06
N SER A 428 -33.73 -9.31 -1.35
CA SER A 428 -34.58 -8.29 -1.99
C SER A 428 -34.93 -8.78 -3.39
N GLU A 429 -36.06 -8.34 -3.92
CA GLU A 429 -36.39 -8.57 -5.33
C GLU A 429 -35.38 -7.83 -6.23
N GLY A 430 -34.96 -8.48 -7.33
CA GLY A 430 -34.00 -7.92 -8.29
C GLY A 430 -32.51 -7.93 -7.86
N LEU A 431 -32.19 -8.18 -6.58
CA LEU A 431 -30.80 -8.17 -6.08
C LEU A 431 -30.24 -9.58 -5.84
N PRO A 432 -28.92 -9.79 -5.97
CA PRO A 432 -28.28 -11.03 -5.57
C PRO A 432 -28.29 -11.22 -4.04
N ILE A 433 -28.30 -12.47 -3.58
CA ILE A 433 -28.41 -12.82 -2.16
C ILE A 433 -27.08 -12.55 -1.47
N MET A 434 -27.06 -11.59 -0.54
CA MET A 434 -25.88 -11.30 0.29
C MET A 434 -25.94 -12.13 1.58
N LYS A 435 -24.98 -13.03 1.75
CA LYS A 435 -24.88 -13.94 2.91
C LYS A 435 -23.81 -13.43 3.88
N GLN A 436 -24.21 -12.84 5.00
CA GLN A 436 -23.29 -12.53 6.10
C GLN A 436 -23.04 -13.79 6.92
N THR A 437 -21.78 -14.10 7.21
CA THR A 437 -21.38 -15.33 7.92
C THR A 437 -20.48 -15.03 9.10
N TYR A 438 -20.83 -15.56 10.27
CA TYR A 438 -20.05 -15.49 11.50
C TYR A 438 -19.57 -16.89 11.89
N GLN A 439 -18.27 -17.04 12.17
CA GLN A 439 -17.68 -18.26 12.71
C GLN A 439 -17.21 -18.02 14.15
N LEU A 440 -17.88 -18.67 15.10
CA LEU A 440 -17.55 -18.61 16.53
C LEU A 440 -16.87 -19.91 16.94
N TYR A 441 -15.85 -19.82 17.78
CA TYR A 441 -15.05 -20.97 18.23
C TYR A 441 -15.17 -21.19 19.74
N GLU A 442 -15.04 -22.44 20.20
CA GLU A 442 -15.26 -22.81 21.60
C GLU A 442 -14.23 -22.21 22.56
N ASP A 443 -13.00 -22.01 22.07
CA ASP A 443 -11.79 -21.75 22.87
C ASP A 443 -10.97 -20.52 22.40
N GLN A 444 -11.44 -19.74 21.40
CA GLN A 444 -10.73 -18.55 20.86
C GLN A 444 -11.27 -17.23 21.44
N PRO A 445 -10.45 -16.16 21.55
CA PRO A 445 -10.88 -14.84 22.02
C PRO A 445 -11.56 -13.97 20.93
N TYR A 446 -11.43 -14.38 19.66
CA TYR A 446 -12.04 -13.76 18.48
C TYR A 446 -13.15 -14.62 17.86
N PHE A 447 -13.91 -14.00 16.96
CA PHE A 447 -14.70 -14.68 15.92
C PHE A 447 -14.21 -14.25 14.54
N LEU A 448 -14.59 -15.00 13.50
CA LEU A 448 -14.41 -14.56 12.11
C LEU A 448 -15.73 -14.06 11.52
N VAL A 449 -15.68 -13.00 10.71
CA VAL A 449 -16.79 -12.54 9.88
C VAL A 449 -16.38 -12.52 8.40
N SER A 450 -17.26 -12.98 7.52
CA SER A 450 -17.10 -12.89 6.06
C SER A 450 -18.45 -12.74 5.37
N GLN A 451 -18.46 -12.36 4.10
CA GLN A 451 -19.67 -12.31 3.29
C GLN A 451 -19.50 -13.06 1.96
N GLN A 452 -20.63 -13.50 1.41
CA GLN A 452 -20.73 -13.97 0.03
C GLN A 452 -21.85 -13.22 -0.70
N VAL A 453 -21.66 -12.91 -1.98
CA VAL A 453 -22.75 -12.47 -2.87
C VAL A 453 -23.04 -13.60 -3.84
N VAL A 454 -24.29 -14.08 -3.85
CA VAL A 454 -24.73 -15.27 -4.60
C VAL A 454 -25.80 -14.87 -5.60
N SER A 455 -25.54 -15.15 -6.89
CA SER A 455 -26.41 -14.81 -8.01
C SER A 455 -26.70 -16.03 -8.90
N SER A 456 -27.79 -15.95 -9.68
CA SER A 456 -28.09 -16.91 -10.76
C SER A 456 -27.33 -16.60 -12.06
N SER A 457 -26.81 -15.39 -12.20
CA SER A 457 -25.84 -14.98 -13.23
C SER A 457 -24.45 -14.89 -12.61
N GLU A 458 -23.43 -14.67 -13.44
CA GLU A 458 -22.17 -14.14 -12.93
C GLU A 458 -22.38 -12.72 -12.40
N VAL A 459 -21.62 -12.37 -11.36
CA VAL A 459 -21.45 -11.03 -10.81
C VAL A 459 -19.95 -10.80 -10.60
N SER A 460 -19.52 -9.55 -10.61
CA SER A 460 -18.12 -9.16 -10.39
C SER A 460 -18.05 -8.08 -9.32
N SER A 461 -16.98 -8.10 -8.52
CA SER A 461 -16.69 -7.09 -7.51
C SER A 461 -15.19 -6.93 -7.31
N ASN A 462 -14.76 -5.69 -7.08
CA ASN A 462 -13.43 -5.36 -6.57
C ASN A 462 -13.48 -4.68 -5.19
N ASP A 463 -14.65 -4.56 -4.55
CA ASP A 463 -14.82 -4.06 -3.18
C ASP A 463 -15.83 -4.91 -2.42
N MET A 464 -15.35 -5.69 -1.46
CA MET A 464 -16.18 -6.56 -0.62
C MET A 464 -15.86 -6.37 0.87
N ALA A 465 -16.71 -5.62 1.56
CA ALA A 465 -16.60 -5.29 2.98
C ALA A 465 -17.51 -6.15 3.88
N PRO A 466 -17.01 -7.23 4.52
CA PRO A 466 -17.80 -8.03 5.47
C PRO A 466 -18.05 -7.34 6.82
N LEU A 467 -17.36 -6.22 7.10
CA LEU A 467 -17.54 -5.41 8.30
C LEU A 467 -17.47 -3.92 7.95
N VAL A 468 -18.63 -3.27 8.06
CA VAL A 468 -18.83 -1.83 7.92
C VAL A 468 -19.57 -1.31 9.14
N VAL A 469 -19.09 -0.20 9.69
CA VAL A 469 -19.76 0.65 10.68
C VAL A 469 -19.70 2.07 10.14
N ASN A 470 -20.84 2.72 10.08
CA ASN A 470 -20.98 4.12 9.70
C ASN A 470 -22.11 4.68 10.57
N ALA A 471 -21.74 5.06 11.80
CA ALA A 471 -22.64 5.28 12.93
C ALA A 471 -21.93 6.10 14.02
N SER A 472 -22.55 7.15 14.59
CA SER A 472 -21.86 8.05 15.54
C SER A 472 -21.42 7.33 16.83
N GLY A 473 -20.10 7.29 17.09
CA GLY A 473 -19.54 6.49 18.19
C GLY A 473 -19.81 4.98 18.06
N GLY A 474 -19.88 4.47 16.82
CA GLY A 474 -20.18 3.09 16.47
C GLY A 474 -19.12 2.07 16.89
N VAL A 475 -17.86 2.50 17.07
CA VAL A 475 -16.84 1.71 17.79
C VAL A 475 -16.40 2.46 19.04
N ASP A 476 -16.67 1.85 20.19
CA ASP A 476 -16.47 2.42 21.52
C ASP A 476 -15.74 1.37 22.38
N ILE A 477 -14.40 1.39 22.37
CA ILE A 477 -13.60 0.50 23.22
C ILE A 477 -13.82 0.81 24.71
N GLY A 478 -14.35 1.98 25.05
CA GLY A 478 -14.76 2.39 26.39
C GLY A 478 -13.64 2.39 27.43
N SER A 479 -12.42 2.65 27.00
CA SER A 479 -11.43 3.46 27.74
C SER A 479 -11.24 4.74 26.93
N TYR A 480 -10.77 5.83 27.56
CA TYR A 480 -10.76 7.18 26.96
C TYR A 480 -9.51 7.98 27.41
N GLU A 481 -8.38 7.31 27.63
CA GLU A 481 -7.18 7.94 28.21
C GLU A 481 -6.13 8.26 27.13
N ASP A 482 -5.73 7.26 26.31
CA ASP A 482 -4.79 7.44 25.19
C ASP A 482 -5.20 6.55 24.00
N ASN A 483 -6.36 6.83 23.41
CA ASN A 483 -6.97 6.01 22.37
C ASN A 483 -6.29 6.20 21.00
N ARG A 484 -5.84 5.09 20.42
CA ARG A 484 -5.08 5.01 19.18
C ARG A 484 -5.71 4.09 18.15
N VAL A 485 -5.40 4.34 16.88
CA VAL A 485 -5.60 3.42 15.77
C VAL A 485 -4.25 3.18 15.09
N LEU A 486 -3.89 1.90 14.93
CA LEU A 486 -2.66 1.48 14.28
C LEU A 486 -2.85 1.36 12.77
N ILE A 487 -2.01 2.08 12.02
CA ILE A 487 -1.83 1.93 10.58
C ILE A 487 -0.66 0.97 10.32
N THR A 488 -0.93 -0.08 9.58
CA THR A 488 0.01 -1.12 9.12
C THR A 488 0.29 -0.93 7.63
N PRO A 489 1.56 -0.86 7.20
CA PRO A 489 1.91 -0.82 5.79
C PRO A 489 1.70 -2.19 5.13
N TYR A 490 1.45 -2.18 3.82
CA TYR A 490 1.23 -3.39 3.01
C TYR A 490 2.49 -4.27 2.92
N ASP A 491 3.64 -3.65 2.64
CA ASP A 491 4.92 -4.34 2.50
C ASP A 491 6.01 -3.78 3.45
N ASN A 492 7.27 -3.76 3.02
CA ASN A 492 8.40 -3.24 3.78
C ASN A 492 9.23 -2.24 2.94
N ASP A 493 8.65 -1.62 1.91
CA ASP A 493 9.37 -0.74 0.99
C ASP A 493 8.88 0.72 1.00
N ALA A 494 9.40 1.55 0.08
CA ALA A 494 9.15 2.98 -0.04
C ALA A 494 9.39 3.76 1.27
N TRP A 495 10.25 3.23 2.15
CA TRP A 495 10.49 3.72 3.51
C TRP A 495 9.25 3.72 4.43
N SER A 496 8.25 2.89 4.12
CA SER A 496 6.99 2.77 4.86
C SER A 496 7.20 2.54 6.36
N ARG A 497 6.41 3.26 7.17
CA ARG A 497 6.38 3.21 8.65
C ARG A 497 4.99 2.80 9.14
N TYR A 498 4.94 2.07 10.25
CA TYR A 498 3.72 1.90 11.03
C TYR A 498 3.39 3.21 11.78
N GLN A 499 2.10 3.52 11.94
CA GLN A 499 1.65 4.76 12.61
C GLN A 499 0.58 4.51 13.67
N ALA A 500 0.83 4.88 14.93
CA ALA A 500 -0.16 4.90 15.99
C ALA A 500 -0.85 6.28 16.10
N ARG A 501 -1.82 6.51 15.22
CA ARG A 501 -2.59 7.77 15.14
C ARG A 501 -3.57 7.89 16.31
N THR A 502 -3.96 9.12 16.66
CA THR A 502 -5.06 9.35 17.61
C THR A 502 -6.39 8.88 17.01
N ILE A 503 -7.25 8.25 17.82
CA ILE A 503 -8.60 7.86 17.39
C ILE A 503 -9.45 9.06 16.97
N ASN A 504 -9.13 10.25 17.49
CA ASN A 504 -9.78 11.53 17.17
C ASN A 504 -9.27 12.11 15.82
N THR A 505 -9.18 11.25 14.81
CA THR A 505 -8.93 11.63 13.41
C THR A 505 -10.29 11.62 12.70
N ALA A 506 -11.00 12.74 12.71
CA ALA A 506 -12.35 12.82 12.12
C ALA A 506 -12.31 12.69 10.59
N LEU A 507 -11.21 13.14 10.00
CA LEU A 507 -10.92 13.19 8.58
C LEU A 507 -9.80 12.21 8.23
N ASN A 508 -10.17 11.11 7.59
CA ASN A 508 -9.25 10.14 7.00
C ASN A 508 -9.50 10.14 5.50
N ASN A 509 -8.80 11.01 4.78
CA ASN A 509 -9.00 11.23 3.35
C ASN A 509 -8.24 10.16 2.55
N ASN A 510 -8.51 8.88 2.85
CA ASN A 510 -7.81 7.67 2.40
C ASN A 510 -6.31 7.57 2.76
N ASN A 511 -5.68 8.65 3.25
CA ASN A 511 -4.26 8.71 3.65
C ASN A 511 -3.88 7.75 4.79
N TYR A 512 -4.84 7.30 5.61
CA TYR A 512 -4.60 6.41 6.76
C TYR A 512 -5.46 5.15 6.69
N ILE A 513 -5.57 4.54 5.52
CA ILE A 513 -6.07 3.17 5.36
C ILE A 513 -4.99 2.21 5.88
N SER A 514 -5.36 1.28 6.76
CA SER A 514 -4.45 0.24 7.27
C SER A 514 -4.49 -1.00 6.39
N SER A 515 -3.34 -1.61 6.12
CA SER A 515 -3.23 -2.83 5.29
C SER A 515 -3.34 -4.09 6.12
N GLU A 516 -4.20 -5.02 5.71
CA GLU A 516 -4.52 -6.34 6.29
C GLU A 516 -5.03 -6.35 7.74
N MET A 517 -4.56 -5.48 8.62
CA MET A 517 -4.99 -5.39 10.01
C MET A 517 -4.98 -3.97 10.58
N THR A 518 -5.72 -3.75 11.66
CA THR A 518 -5.56 -2.60 12.56
C THR A 518 -5.72 -3.03 14.02
N ALA A 519 -5.19 -2.22 14.93
CA ALA A 519 -5.49 -2.27 16.35
C ALA A 519 -6.11 -0.93 16.77
N ILE A 520 -7.24 -0.98 17.47
CA ILE A 520 -7.95 0.18 18.02
C ILE A 520 -7.93 0.04 19.55
N TYR A 521 -7.07 0.79 20.23
CA TYR A 521 -6.68 0.49 21.61
C TYR A 521 -6.40 1.76 22.42
N ASP A 522 -6.61 1.70 23.73
CA ASP A 522 -6.10 2.68 24.66
C ASP A 522 -4.70 2.26 25.10
N ASN A 523 -3.66 3.04 24.79
CA ASN A 523 -2.30 2.70 25.22
C ASN A 523 -2.18 2.69 26.75
N THR A 524 -2.91 3.53 27.48
CA THR A 524 -2.82 3.62 28.95
C THR A 524 -3.23 2.31 29.63
N THR A 525 -4.43 1.79 29.35
CA THR A 525 -4.86 0.47 29.84
C THR A 525 -4.26 -0.71 29.06
N ARG A 526 -3.76 -0.46 27.84
CA ARG A 526 -3.51 -1.43 26.75
C ARG A 526 -4.75 -2.18 26.25
N SER A 527 -5.96 -1.89 26.74
CA SER A 527 -7.15 -2.60 26.27
C SER A 527 -7.56 -2.16 24.86
N GLY A 528 -7.95 -3.09 23.99
CA GLY A 528 -8.19 -2.76 22.58
C GLY A 528 -8.76 -3.87 21.72
N LEU A 529 -9.37 -3.47 20.61
CA LEU A 529 -9.79 -4.33 19.50
C LEU A 529 -8.59 -4.58 18.57
N VAL A 530 -8.45 -5.82 18.10
CA VAL A 530 -7.59 -6.17 16.96
C VAL A 530 -8.49 -6.76 15.88
N ILE A 531 -8.36 -6.25 14.66
CA ILE A 531 -9.23 -6.56 13.52
C ILE A 531 -8.36 -6.72 12.27
N GLY A 532 -8.51 -7.83 11.54
CA GLY A 532 -7.73 -8.05 10.31
C GLY A 532 -8.09 -9.33 9.56
N SER A 533 -7.56 -9.47 8.36
CA SER A 533 -7.74 -10.61 7.45
C SER A 533 -7.01 -11.88 7.92
N VAL A 534 -7.61 -13.04 7.67
CA VAL A 534 -6.97 -14.36 7.89
C VAL A 534 -6.95 -15.24 6.63
N THR A 535 -7.35 -14.71 5.48
CA THR A 535 -7.39 -15.41 4.20
C THR A 535 -6.83 -14.54 3.09
N HIS A 536 -5.73 -14.97 2.48
CA HIS A 536 -4.87 -14.17 1.60
C HIS A 536 -4.77 -14.77 0.20
N ASP A 537 -5.81 -15.48 -0.24
CA ASP A 537 -5.83 -16.21 -1.52
C ASP A 537 -6.23 -15.32 -2.72
N VAL A 538 -6.85 -14.15 -2.47
CA VAL A 538 -7.55 -13.35 -3.50
C VAL A 538 -7.41 -11.84 -3.31
N TRP A 539 -7.50 -11.35 -2.08
CA TRP A 539 -7.73 -9.92 -1.82
C TRP A 539 -6.54 -9.26 -1.14
N LYS A 540 -6.25 -8.01 -1.53
CA LYS A 540 -5.61 -7.02 -0.66
C LYS A 540 -6.68 -6.43 0.25
N THR A 541 -6.49 -6.45 1.56
CA THR A 541 -7.48 -6.00 2.55
C THR A 541 -7.13 -4.62 3.08
N GLY A 542 -8.06 -3.68 2.96
CA GLY A 542 -7.96 -2.35 3.55
C GLY A 542 -8.83 -2.20 4.80
N ILE A 543 -8.38 -1.37 5.74
CA ILE A 543 -9.17 -0.88 6.86
C ILE A 543 -9.23 0.64 6.82
N PHE A 544 -10.34 1.17 6.31
CA PHE A 544 -10.68 2.59 6.41
C PHE A 544 -11.35 2.85 7.77
N TRP A 545 -11.08 4.01 8.38
CA TRP A 545 -11.66 4.40 9.66
C TRP A 545 -11.68 5.93 9.82
N SER A 546 -12.62 6.48 10.60
CA SER A 546 -12.49 7.83 11.16
C SER A 546 -13.23 7.96 12.48
N GLY A 547 -12.81 8.89 13.34
CA GLY A 547 -13.26 8.96 14.73
C GLY A 547 -13.14 10.33 15.39
N SER A 548 -13.95 10.53 16.43
CA SER A 548 -13.96 11.72 17.29
C SER A 548 -14.62 11.37 18.62
N ASN A 549 -14.39 12.19 19.65
CA ASN A 549 -14.89 11.95 21.02
C ASN A 549 -14.49 10.56 21.55
N ASP A 550 -13.23 10.20 21.30
CA ASP A 550 -12.52 8.98 21.71
C ASP A 550 -13.08 7.66 21.14
N LYS A 551 -13.82 7.73 20.02
CA LYS A 551 -14.57 6.64 19.39
C LYS A 551 -14.47 6.70 17.87
N LEU A 552 -14.67 5.58 17.17
CA LEU A 552 -14.85 5.61 15.71
C LEU A 552 -16.30 5.88 15.34
N ASN A 553 -16.47 6.74 14.34
CA ASN A 553 -17.72 7.00 13.64
C ASN A 553 -17.83 6.15 12.37
N LYS A 554 -16.69 5.90 11.70
CA LYS A 554 -16.57 5.08 10.50
C LYS A 554 -15.52 3.99 10.71
N LEU A 555 -15.81 2.77 10.26
CA LEU A 555 -14.89 1.64 10.15
C LEU A 555 -15.36 0.77 8.98
N LYS A 556 -14.54 0.59 7.94
CA LYS A 556 -14.80 -0.32 6.82
C LYS A 556 -13.60 -1.22 6.63
N VAL A 557 -13.78 -2.52 6.86
CA VAL A 557 -12.79 -3.57 6.57
C VAL A 557 -13.22 -4.28 5.30
N TYR A 558 -12.40 -4.25 4.26
CA TYR A 558 -12.79 -4.66 2.91
C TYR A 558 -11.65 -5.31 2.14
N GLY A 559 -11.96 -6.37 1.38
CA GLY A 559 -11.10 -6.79 0.27
C GLY A 559 -11.31 -5.85 -0.90
N GLY A 560 -10.22 -5.41 -1.54
CA GLY A 560 -10.26 -4.42 -2.62
C GLY A 560 -9.27 -3.28 -2.51
N PHE A 561 -8.27 -3.35 -1.61
CA PHE A 561 -7.38 -2.22 -1.37
C PHE A 561 -6.25 -2.13 -2.39
N THR A 562 -6.17 -0.98 -3.06
CA THR A 562 -5.05 -0.58 -3.91
C THR A 562 -4.70 0.88 -3.61
N SER A 563 -3.41 1.20 -3.56
CA SER A 563 -2.90 2.57 -3.42
C SER A 563 -1.48 2.68 -3.95
N LEU A 564 -1.25 3.65 -4.84
CA LEU A 564 0.08 3.95 -5.40
C LEU A 564 1.13 4.25 -4.31
N THR A 565 0.73 4.71 -3.13
CA THR A 565 1.62 5.06 -2.00
C THR A 565 1.68 3.98 -0.91
N SER A 566 1.03 2.82 -1.08
CA SER A 566 1.06 1.75 -0.08
C SER A 566 1.16 0.34 -0.67
N THR A 567 0.34 0.00 -1.67
CA THR A 567 0.41 -1.29 -2.39
C THR A 567 1.20 -1.19 -3.70
N HIS A 568 1.56 0.05 -4.09
CA HIS A 568 2.25 0.46 -5.32
C HIS A 568 1.48 0.19 -6.62
N ASP A 569 0.21 -0.21 -6.53
CA ASP A 569 -0.65 -0.40 -7.68
C ASP A 569 -1.03 0.95 -8.31
N SER A 570 -0.79 1.09 -9.62
CA SER A 570 -1.24 2.24 -10.42
C SER A 570 -2.66 2.11 -10.98
N ILE A 571 -3.37 1.02 -10.64
CA ILE A 571 -4.73 0.71 -11.09
C ILE A 571 -5.56 0.15 -9.91
N GLY A 572 -6.89 0.10 -10.06
CA GLY A 572 -7.79 -0.46 -9.06
C GLY A 572 -7.67 -1.99 -8.92
N HIS A 573 -8.13 -2.51 -7.78
CA HIS A 573 -8.08 -3.96 -7.47
C HIS A 573 -8.75 -4.82 -8.56
N GLY A 574 -8.13 -5.97 -8.87
CA GLY A 574 -8.65 -6.96 -9.80
C GLY A 574 -10.07 -7.43 -9.45
N GLN A 575 -10.87 -7.67 -10.49
CA GLN A 575 -12.31 -7.92 -10.38
C GLN A 575 -12.62 -9.41 -10.17
N VAL A 576 -13.01 -9.76 -8.95
CA VAL A 576 -13.37 -11.13 -8.56
C VAL A 576 -14.74 -11.48 -9.12
N THR A 577 -14.78 -12.42 -10.07
CA THR A 577 -15.96 -12.73 -10.90
C THR A 577 -16.47 -14.15 -10.68
N GLY A 578 -17.80 -14.32 -10.56
CA GLY A 578 -18.48 -15.61 -10.60
C GLY A 578 -19.93 -15.58 -10.14
N THR A 579 -20.61 -16.74 -10.09
CA THR A 579 -21.98 -16.86 -9.54
C THR A 579 -22.02 -16.86 -8.01
N THR A 580 -20.87 -16.98 -7.36
CA THR A 580 -20.69 -16.79 -5.91
C THR A 580 -19.31 -16.21 -5.65
N ILE A 581 -19.27 -14.93 -5.28
CA ILE A 581 -18.05 -14.21 -4.90
C ILE A 581 -17.99 -14.07 -3.38
N THR A 582 -16.78 -14.09 -2.81
CA THR A 582 -16.56 -14.19 -1.36
C THR A 582 -15.49 -13.20 -0.92
N SER A 583 -15.77 -12.46 0.17
CA SER A 583 -14.84 -11.48 0.75
C SER A 583 -13.65 -12.15 1.47
N PRO A 584 -12.66 -11.38 1.97
CA PRO A 584 -11.78 -11.88 3.01
C PRO A 584 -12.56 -12.40 4.22
N GLN A 585 -11.98 -13.32 4.98
CA GLN A 585 -12.41 -13.60 6.35
C GLN A 585 -11.68 -12.69 7.31
N ILE A 586 -12.42 -11.93 8.12
CA ILE A 586 -11.90 -10.96 9.06
C ILE A 586 -12.03 -11.49 10.48
N ALA A 587 -10.92 -11.63 11.19
CA ALA A 587 -10.89 -11.87 12.62
C ALA A 587 -11.24 -10.58 13.39
N VAL A 588 -12.07 -10.70 14.43
CA VAL A 588 -12.44 -9.60 15.32
C VAL A 588 -12.31 -10.08 16.77
N GLY A 589 -11.41 -9.48 17.54
CA GLY A 589 -11.19 -9.81 18.96
C GLY A 589 -10.93 -8.56 19.81
N TYR A 590 -11.29 -8.61 21.09
CA TYR A 590 -10.98 -7.57 22.09
C TYR A 590 -10.17 -8.15 23.23
N TYR A 591 -9.10 -7.44 23.60
CA TYR A 591 -8.05 -7.92 24.49
C TYR A 591 -7.83 -6.94 25.65
N ALA A 592 -7.36 -7.47 26.79
CA ALA A 592 -6.93 -6.65 27.92
C ALA A 592 -5.58 -5.97 27.67
N ASP A 593 -4.74 -6.58 26.83
CA ASP A 593 -3.51 -6.01 26.28
C ASP A 593 -3.52 -6.26 24.76
N TYR A 594 -3.58 -5.20 23.95
CA TYR A 594 -3.66 -5.28 22.48
C TYR A 594 -2.46 -6.02 21.87
N ARG A 595 -1.34 -6.09 22.60
CA ARG A 595 -0.11 -6.77 22.18
C ARG A 595 -0.31 -8.29 22.13
N ASP A 596 -1.02 -8.86 23.11
CA ASP A 596 -1.44 -10.26 23.07
C ASP A 596 -2.44 -10.52 21.93
N GLY A 597 -3.25 -9.50 21.58
CA GLY A 597 -4.19 -9.57 20.45
C GLY A 597 -3.54 -9.57 19.08
N LEU A 598 -2.43 -8.85 18.90
CA LEU A 598 -1.64 -8.85 17.67
C LEU A 598 -0.89 -10.17 17.47
N GLU A 599 -0.38 -10.77 18.54
CA GLU A 599 0.20 -12.11 18.50
C GLU A 599 -0.86 -13.17 18.17
N ASN A 600 -2.04 -13.11 18.80
CA ASN A 600 -3.14 -14.03 18.50
C ASN A 600 -3.74 -13.80 17.09
N TYR A 601 -3.61 -12.61 16.51
CA TYR A 601 -3.89 -12.36 15.08
C TYR A 601 -2.87 -13.07 14.17
N GLY A 602 -1.59 -13.08 14.55
CA GLY A 602 -0.57 -13.91 13.92
C GLY A 602 -0.88 -15.41 14.02
N GLU A 603 -1.27 -15.90 15.21
CA GLU A 603 -1.72 -17.29 15.40
C GLU A 603 -2.96 -17.64 14.57
N ALA A 604 -3.93 -16.72 14.45
CA ALA A 604 -5.12 -16.90 13.64
C ALA A 604 -4.79 -17.01 12.14
N ASN A 605 -3.81 -16.25 11.66
CA ASN A 605 -3.27 -16.39 10.30
C ASN A 605 -2.53 -17.73 10.11
N ALA A 606 -1.66 -18.10 11.06
CA ALA A 606 -0.94 -19.37 11.04
C ALA A 606 -1.86 -20.62 11.11
N ALA A 607 -3.07 -20.46 11.67
CA ALA A 607 -4.11 -21.49 11.67
C ALA A 607 -4.74 -21.75 10.29
N VAL A 608 -4.68 -20.77 9.37
CA VAL A 608 -5.10 -20.91 7.97
C VAL A 608 -3.90 -21.29 7.09
N ALA A 609 -2.82 -20.51 7.17
CA ALA A 609 -1.61 -20.63 6.37
C ALA A 609 -0.36 -20.62 7.28
N PRO A 610 0.09 -21.79 7.78
CA PRO A 610 1.22 -21.86 8.70
C PRO A 610 2.56 -21.51 8.02
N PRO A 611 3.57 -21.03 8.78
CA PRO A 611 4.89 -20.70 8.25
C PRO A 611 5.57 -21.84 7.49
N LEU A 612 6.48 -21.49 6.57
CA LEU A 612 7.24 -22.46 5.80
C LEU A 612 8.09 -23.36 6.73
N LYS A 613 8.04 -24.66 6.47
CA LYS A 613 8.70 -25.68 7.30
C LYS A 613 10.12 -25.93 6.83
N PHE A 614 11.05 -25.95 7.77
CA PHE A 614 12.43 -26.40 7.55
C PHE A 614 12.45 -27.87 7.10
N GLU A 615 13.04 -28.13 5.93
CA GLU A 615 13.22 -29.48 5.38
C GLU A 615 14.70 -29.77 5.04
N LYS A 616 14.99 -31.03 4.69
CA LYS A 616 16.18 -31.51 3.94
C LYS A 616 17.56 -31.00 4.40
N GLY A 617 17.70 -30.59 5.67
CA GLY A 617 18.97 -30.14 6.25
C GLY A 617 19.14 -28.61 6.32
N VAL A 618 18.13 -27.83 5.93
CA VAL A 618 18.08 -26.39 6.23
C VAL A 618 18.11 -26.20 7.76
N PRO A 619 19.07 -25.45 8.33
CA PRO A 619 19.14 -25.21 9.77
C PRO A 619 17.90 -24.49 10.32
N SER A 620 17.21 -25.13 11.28
CA SER A 620 16.04 -24.57 11.98
C SER A 620 16.44 -23.71 13.20
N GLY A 621 17.39 -22.80 13.00
CA GLY A 621 17.87 -21.89 14.03
C GLY A 621 18.21 -20.56 13.39
N VAL A 622 18.10 -19.47 14.16
CA VAL A 622 18.48 -18.10 13.78
C VAL A 622 19.67 -18.10 12.83
N PRO A 623 19.51 -17.65 11.57
CA PRO A 623 20.62 -17.61 10.63
C PRO A 623 21.55 -16.45 11.01
N VAL A 624 22.82 -16.77 11.24
CA VAL A 624 23.88 -15.83 11.66
C VAL A 624 24.92 -15.75 10.55
N GLY A 625 25.43 -14.56 10.23
CA GLY A 625 26.40 -14.44 9.13
C GLY A 625 26.66 -13.04 8.59
N TRP A 626 26.86 -12.95 7.29
CA TRP A 626 27.18 -11.71 6.58
C TRP A 626 26.45 -11.64 5.23
N ASN A 627 26.09 -10.43 4.83
CA ASN A 627 25.48 -10.07 3.54
C ASN A 627 26.35 -9.02 2.83
N SER A 628 26.43 -9.03 1.50
CA SER A 628 27.31 -8.11 0.75
C SER A 628 26.76 -6.72 0.43
N TRP A 629 25.46 -6.47 0.59
CA TRP A 629 24.82 -5.25 0.08
C TRP A 629 25.38 -3.99 0.73
N GLY A 630 25.14 -3.76 2.02
CA GLY A 630 25.61 -2.56 2.75
C GLY A 630 27.14 -2.35 2.77
N ALA A 631 27.92 -3.41 2.52
CA ALA A 631 29.37 -3.40 2.43
C ALA A 631 29.92 -2.98 1.05
N TYR A 632 29.30 -3.46 -0.03
CA TYR A 632 29.89 -3.44 -1.37
C TYR A 632 28.98 -2.99 -2.51
N GLU A 633 27.66 -3.11 -2.39
CA GLU A 633 26.70 -2.66 -3.40
C GLU A 633 27.11 -3.18 -4.81
N SER A 634 27.14 -2.33 -5.84
CA SER A 634 27.57 -2.67 -7.21
C SER A 634 29.04 -3.10 -7.37
N SER A 635 29.86 -2.93 -6.33
CA SER A 635 31.30 -3.24 -6.37
C SER A 635 31.67 -4.65 -5.87
N LEU A 636 30.69 -5.55 -5.70
CA LEU A 636 30.91 -6.93 -5.30
C LEU A 636 31.83 -7.67 -6.29
N SER A 637 32.78 -8.45 -5.76
CA SER A 637 33.73 -9.25 -6.54
C SER A 637 34.07 -10.58 -5.84
N TYR A 638 34.62 -11.52 -6.60
CA TYR A 638 35.07 -12.81 -6.06
C TYR A 638 36.08 -12.64 -4.91
N ASP A 639 37.09 -11.78 -5.08
CA ASP A 639 38.15 -11.60 -4.08
C ASP A 639 37.61 -11.03 -2.76
N LYS A 640 36.60 -10.15 -2.82
CA LYS A 640 35.91 -9.66 -1.61
C LYS A 640 35.18 -10.79 -0.87
N VAL A 641 34.51 -11.70 -1.58
CA VAL A 641 33.85 -12.86 -0.96
C VAL A 641 34.88 -13.82 -0.35
N VAL A 642 36.05 -13.98 -0.99
CA VAL A 642 37.20 -14.73 -0.44
C VAL A 642 37.73 -14.08 0.84
N GLU A 643 37.92 -12.76 0.85
CA GLU A 643 38.38 -12.00 2.02
C GLU A 643 37.39 -12.11 3.19
N VAL A 644 36.10 -11.89 2.97
CA VAL A 644 35.04 -12.03 3.99
C VAL A 644 35.02 -13.44 4.57
N SER A 645 34.94 -14.48 3.72
CA SER A 645 34.88 -15.88 4.19
C SER A 645 36.09 -16.24 5.04
N ASN A 646 37.29 -15.81 4.64
CA ASN A 646 38.51 -16.03 5.41
C ASN A 646 38.56 -15.18 6.70
N PHE A 647 38.09 -13.93 6.67
CA PHE A 647 38.04 -13.06 7.86
C PHE A 647 37.14 -13.65 8.95
N PHE A 648 35.94 -14.11 8.59
CA PHE A 648 35.01 -14.76 9.54
C PHE A 648 35.63 -16.02 10.15
N LYS A 649 36.28 -16.87 9.34
CA LYS A 649 36.99 -18.08 9.80
C LYS A 649 38.16 -17.77 10.72
N ALA A 650 38.84 -16.63 10.52
CA ALA A 650 40.01 -16.23 11.29
C ALA A 650 39.68 -15.46 12.59
N ASN A 651 38.59 -14.68 12.62
CA ASN A 651 38.35 -13.70 13.70
C ASN A 651 36.98 -13.80 14.41
N LEU A 652 35.96 -14.45 13.82
CA LEU A 652 34.57 -14.38 14.30
C LEU A 652 33.96 -15.75 14.65
N GLN A 653 34.76 -16.69 15.17
CA GLN A 653 34.30 -18.07 15.43
C GLN A 653 33.24 -18.19 16.53
N SER A 654 33.00 -17.13 17.32
CA SER A 654 31.90 -17.05 18.31
C SER A 654 30.61 -16.44 17.76
N PHE A 655 30.61 -15.89 16.55
CA PHE A 655 29.44 -15.32 15.89
C PHE A 655 28.79 -16.39 14.99
N THR A 656 28.11 -17.35 15.62
CA THR A 656 27.59 -18.55 14.95
C THR A 656 26.40 -19.16 15.69
N ASN A 657 25.44 -19.73 14.95
CA ASN A 657 24.41 -20.59 15.52
C ASN A 657 24.81 -22.06 15.39
N LYS A 658 25.17 -22.71 16.50
CA LYS A 658 25.51 -24.15 16.57
C LYS A 658 26.59 -24.59 15.54
N GLY A 659 27.53 -23.69 15.20
CA GLY A 659 28.57 -23.92 14.20
C GLY A 659 28.19 -23.56 12.77
N THR A 660 26.96 -23.09 12.52
CA THR A 660 26.52 -22.53 11.23
C THR A 660 26.84 -21.03 11.17
N VAL A 661 27.40 -20.60 10.05
CA VAL A 661 27.60 -19.19 9.67
C VAL A 661 27.29 -19.08 8.17
N TYR A 662 26.53 -18.07 7.76
CA TYR A 662 26.20 -17.80 6.36
C TYR A 662 27.08 -16.68 5.78
N ILE A 663 27.57 -16.86 4.55
CA ILE A 663 28.18 -15.79 3.74
C ILE A 663 27.30 -15.61 2.51
N ASN A 664 26.53 -14.52 2.47
CA ASN A 664 25.53 -14.25 1.45
C ASN A 664 26.06 -13.24 0.44
N MET A 665 26.00 -13.61 -0.84
CA MET A 665 26.17 -12.68 -1.96
C MET A 665 24.80 -12.13 -2.33
N ASP A 666 24.62 -10.83 -2.13
CA ASP A 666 23.37 -10.11 -2.40
C ASP A 666 23.30 -9.69 -3.89
N SER A 667 22.57 -8.63 -4.24
CA SER A 667 22.56 -8.08 -5.60
C SER A 667 23.98 -7.81 -6.13
N TYR A 668 24.13 -7.87 -7.47
CA TYR A 668 25.41 -7.91 -8.19
C TYR A 668 26.27 -9.16 -7.94
N TRP A 669 25.71 -10.27 -7.44
CA TRP A 669 26.40 -11.57 -7.44
C TRP A 669 26.80 -12.04 -8.85
N ASP A 670 26.12 -11.56 -9.88
CA ASP A 670 26.38 -11.83 -11.30
C ASP A 670 27.56 -11.04 -11.88
N ASN A 671 28.17 -10.13 -11.11
CA ASN A 671 29.55 -9.68 -11.34
C ASN A 671 30.55 -10.87 -11.30
N LEU A 672 30.21 -11.97 -10.61
CA LEU A 672 31.02 -13.18 -10.56
C LEU A 672 30.58 -14.14 -11.67
N SER A 673 31.54 -14.64 -12.44
CA SER A 673 31.29 -15.72 -13.40
C SER A 673 30.80 -17.00 -12.72
N GLU A 674 30.12 -17.89 -13.48
CA GLU A 674 29.69 -19.21 -12.99
C GLU A 674 30.82 -19.98 -12.27
N GLN A 675 32.04 -19.94 -12.79
CA GLN A 675 33.17 -20.61 -12.16
C GLN A 675 33.55 -19.97 -10.82
N GLN A 676 33.57 -18.62 -10.74
CA GLN A 676 33.84 -17.89 -9.50
C GLN A 676 32.76 -18.13 -8.44
N LEU A 677 31.48 -18.22 -8.83
CA LEU A 677 30.38 -18.57 -7.91
C LEU A 677 30.57 -19.98 -7.34
N ARG A 678 30.89 -20.96 -8.19
CA ARG A 678 31.16 -22.35 -7.77
C ARG A 678 32.39 -22.47 -6.86
N ASP A 679 33.48 -21.76 -7.17
CA ASP A 679 34.67 -21.76 -6.32
C ASP A 679 34.47 -20.96 -5.02
N ALA A 680 33.64 -19.92 -5.01
CA ALA A 680 33.25 -19.19 -3.79
C ALA A 680 32.45 -20.10 -2.85
N VAL A 681 31.39 -20.78 -3.32
CA VAL A 681 30.62 -21.75 -2.51
C VAL A 681 31.53 -22.86 -1.95
N LYS A 682 32.47 -23.34 -2.75
CA LYS A 682 33.48 -24.34 -2.35
C LYS A 682 34.45 -23.82 -1.29
N LEU A 683 34.93 -22.57 -1.40
CA LEU A 683 35.76 -21.94 -0.36
C LEU A 683 34.97 -21.76 0.94
N ILE A 684 33.77 -21.19 0.87
CA ILE A 684 32.88 -20.97 2.02
C ILE A 684 32.63 -22.30 2.75
N ARG A 685 32.33 -23.37 2.02
CA ARG A 685 32.19 -24.73 2.58
C ARG A 685 33.50 -25.29 3.17
N ASN A 686 34.65 -25.09 2.53
CA ASN A 686 35.97 -25.43 3.08
C ASN A 686 36.37 -24.56 4.30
N ASN A 687 35.65 -23.45 4.51
CA ASN A 687 35.77 -22.57 5.66
C ASN A 687 34.77 -22.90 6.78
N GLY A 688 33.97 -23.97 6.62
CA GLY A 688 32.97 -24.41 7.60
C GLY A 688 31.66 -23.61 7.57
N GLN A 689 31.51 -22.72 6.59
CA GLN A 689 30.39 -21.81 6.44
C GLN A 689 29.40 -22.35 5.38
N LYS A 690 28.21 -21.75 5.34
CA LYS A 690 27.20 -21.94 4.30
C LYS A 690 27.19 -20.74 3.35
N ALA A 691 26.98 -20.99 2.06
CA ALA A 691 26.85 -19.91 1.08
C ALA A 691 25.38 -19.56 0.88
N GLY A 692 25.08 -18.26 0.81
CA GLY A 692 23.78 -17.74 0.38
C GLY A 692 23.87 -16.83 -0.84
N ILE A 693 22.72 -16.59 -1.44
CA ILE A 693 22.56 -15.85 -2.71
C ILE A 693 21.33 -14.92 -2.66
N TYR A 694 21.16 -14.08 -3.67
CA TYR A 694 20.03 -13.15 -3.82
C TYR A 694 19.34 -13.33 -5.18
N TYR A 695 18.04 -13.07 -5.26
CA TYR A 695 17.37 -12.89 -6.56
C TYR A 695 16.07 -12.11 -6.47
N GLY A 696 15.81 -11.25 -7.47
CA GLY A 696 14.51 -10.63 -7.71
C GLY A 696 13.72 -11.40 -8.79
N PRO A 697 12.79 -12.31 -8.44
CA PRO A 697 12.13 -13.17 -9.42
C PRO A 697 11.11 -12.43 -10.29
N PHE A 698 10.41 -11.44 -9.73
CA PHE A 698 9.27 -10.76 -10.34
C PHE A 698 9.59 -9.37 -10.90
N VAL A 699 10.88 -9.07 -11.13
CA VAL A 699 11.36 -7.79 -11.69
C VAL A 699 12.21 -7.95 -12.94
N TYR A 700 12.01 -7.03 -13.89
CA TYR A 700 12.88 -6.76 -15.04
C TYR A 700 13.43 -5.33 -14.97
N TRP A 701 14.75 -5.24 -14.82
CA TRP A 701 15.49 -3.97 -14.67
C TRP A 701 15.83 -3.29 -16.00
N GLY A 702 15.81 -4.04 -17.11
CA GLY A 702 16.12 -3.51 -18.44
C GLY A 702 14.93 -2.86 -19.13
N ASP A 703 15.19 -2.28 -20.30
CA ASP A 703 14.18 -1.63 -21.16
C ASP A 703 14.04 -2.31 -22.54
N ASN A 704 14.79 -3.39 -22.78
CA ASN A 704 14.74 -4.11 -24.05
C ASN A 704 13.68 -5.21 -24.02
N MET A 705 12.44 -4.87 -24.34
CA MET A 705 11.34 -5.84 -24.36
C MET A 705 11.56 -7.02 -25.32
N SER A 706 12.41 -6.87 -26.35
CA SER A 706 12.81 -7.96 -27.26
C SER A 706 13.93 -8.87 -26.71
N GLN A 707 14.45 -8.61 -25.50
CA GLN A 707 15.45 -9.47 -24.84
C GLN A 707 14.84 -10.85 -24.54
N PRO A 708 15.48 -11.96 -24.96
CA PRO A 708 15.03 -13.30 -24.59
C PRO A 708 15.12 -13.57 -23.09
N VAL A 709 14.09 -14.19 -22.52
CA VAL A 709 14.02 -14.57 -21.09
C VAL A 709 14.92 -15.77 -20.83
N GLU A 710 15.70 -15.72 -19.75
CA GLU A 710 16.69 -16.74 -19.42
C GLU A 710 16.01 -18.09 -19.12
N GLY A 711 16.66 -19.20 -19.50
CA GLY A 711 16.11 -20.55 -19.32
C GLY A 711 15.01 -20.96 -20.32
N THR A 712 14.42 -20.04 -21.08
CA THR A 712 13.31 -20.34 -22.02
C THR A 712 13.76 -20.87 -23.39
N ASN A 713 15.07 -20.98 -23.63
CA ASN A 713 15.67 -21.30 -24.94
C ASN A 713 15.23 -20.35 -26.08
N GLY A 714 14.93 -19.08 -25.75
CA GLY A 714 14.46 -18.09 -26.73
C GLY A 714 12.98 -18.24 -27.12
N LYS A 715 12.19 -19.01 -26.36
CA LYS A 715 10.75 -19.16 -26.58
C LYS A 715 9.95 -17.90 -26.20
N TYR A 716 10.47 -17.10 -25.25
CA TYR A 716 9.82 -15.90 -24.73
C TYR A 716 10.82 -14.76 -24.61
N THR A 717 10.32 -13.54 -24.75
CA THR A 717 11.00 -12.26 -24.55
C THR A 717 10.46 -11.55 -23.31
N TYR A 718 11.15 -10.56 -22.77
CA TYR A 718 10.66 -9.84 -21.59
C TYR A 718 9.33 -9.11 -21.86
N GLY A 719 9.11 -8.64 -23.08
CA GLY A 719 7.83 -8.06 -23.53
C GLY A 719 6.65 -9.02 -23.48
N ASP A 720 6.87 -10.34 -23.52
CA ASP A 720 5.84 -11.37 -23.34
C ASP A 720 5.48 -11.61 -21.85
N ILE A 721 6.32 -11.16 -20.91
CA ILE A 721 6.23 -11.55 -19.48
C ILE A 721 6.05 -10.39 -18.50
N VAL A 722 6.32 -9.15 -18.91
CA VAL A 722 6.02 -7.97 -18.09
C VAL A 722 4.51 -7.79 -17.92
N LEU A 723 4.09 -7.39 -16.72
CA LEU A 723 2.70 -7.20 -16.38
C LEU A 723 2.12 -5.97 -17.11
N ARG A 724 0.84 -6.07 -17.48
CA ARG A 724 0.11 -5.10 -18.30
C ARG A 724 -1.23 -4.77 -17.67
N ASP A 725 -1.80 -3.63 -18.06
CA ASP A 725 -3.19 -3.29 -17.74
C ASP A 725 -4.21 -4.08 -18.59
N ALA A 726 -5.50 -3.73 -18.47
CA ALA A 726 -6.59 -4.37 -19.19
C ALA A 726 -6.48 -4.21 -20.72
N ASP A 727 -5.97 -3.07 -21.19
CA ASP A 727 -5.90 -2.69 -22.60
C ASP A 727 -4.65 -3.26 -23.28
N GLY A 728 -3.57 -3.44 -22.52
CA GLY A 728 -2.33 -4.07 -22.93
C GLY A 728 -1.08 -3.19 -22.79
N ASN A 729 -1.18 -2.01 -22.19
CA ASN A 729 -0.02 -1.17 -21.90
C ASN A 729 0.82 -1.82 -20.80
N ILE A 730 2.15 -1.63 -20.84
CA ILE A 730 3.03 -2.14 -19.78
C ILE A 730 2.87 -1.23 -18.56
N LEU A 731 2.68 -1.82 -17.38
CA LEU A 731 2.55 -1.05 -16.14
C LEU A 731 3.80 -0.19 -15.86
N PRO A 732 3.65 0.97 -15.19
CA PRO A 732 4.78 1.84 -14.88
C PRO A 732 5.85 1.12 -14.04
N LYS A 733 7.10 1.58 -14.17
CA LYS A 733 8.21 1.08 -13.35
C LYS A 733 8.02 1.50 -11.89
N VAL A 734 8.09 0.53 -10.98
CA VAL A 734 8.22 0.77 -9.53
C VAL A 734 9.65 0.40 -9.13
N ASP A 735 10.31 1.26 -8.36
CA ASP A 735 11.75 1.19 -8.00
C ASP A 735 12.71 1.13 -9.20
N GLY A 736 12.25 1.53 -10.40
CA GLY A 736 13.02 1.47 -11.64
C GLY A 736 12.95 0.12 -12.38
N ALA A 737 12.16 -0.84 -11.89
CA ALA A 737 11.93 -2.13 -12.53
C ALA A 737 10.49 -2.29 -13.05
N TYR A 738 10.33 -3.01 -14.15
CA TYR A 738 9.02 -3.51 -14.59
C TYR A 738 8.63 -4.75 -13.79
N ALA A 739 7.37 -4.82 -13.36
CA ALA A 739 6.80 -6.04 -12.80
C ALA A 739 6.71 -7.16 -13.86
N ILE A 740 7.04 -8.38 -13.46
CA ILE A 740 6.89 -9.59 -14.28
C ILE A 740 5.69 -10.37 -13.76
N ASP A 741 4.75 -10.72 -14.65
CA ASP A 741 3.62 -11.59 -14.32
C ASP A 741 4.13 -12.96 -13.80
N PRO A 742 3.87 -13.32 -12.53
CA PRO A 742 4.28 -14.61 -11.98
C PRO A 742 3.55 -15.80 -12.62
N THR A 743 2.37 -15.57 -13.23
CA THR A 743 1.57 -16.66 -13.80
C THR A 743 2.11 -17.14 -15.16
N HIS A 744 2.79 -16.28 -15.91
CA HIS A 744 3.27 -16.58 -17.26
C HIS A 744 4.30 -17.74 -17.31
N PRO A 745 4.19 -18.68 -18.28
CA PRO A 745 5.12 -19.81 -18.41
C PRO A 745 6.58 -19.42 -18.63
N GLY A 746 6.87 -18.24 -19.19
CA GLY A 746 8.22 -17.71 -19.30
C GLY A 746 8.83 -17.40 -17.94
N SER A 747 8.10 -16.70 -17.08
CA SER A 747 8.48 -16.37 -15.70
C SER A 747 8.72 -17.63 -14.86
N LYS A 748 7.81 -18.60 -14.97
CA LYS A 748 7.92 -19.92 -14.29
C LYS A 748 9.16 -20.71 -14.76
N GLN A 749 9.56 -20.61 -16.03
CA GLN A 749 10.81 -21.20 -16.54
C GLN A 749 12.07 -20.43 -16.11
N ARG A 750 12.03 -19.09 -16.05
CA ARG A 750 13.12 -18.23 -15.55
C ARG A 750 13.47 -18.59 -14.10
N VAL A 751 12.43 -18.69 -13.24
CA VAL A 751 12.54 -19.18 -11.86
C VAL A 751 13.12 -20.59 -11.83
N GLU A 752 12.58 -21.55 -12.60
CA GLU A 752 13.13 -22.91 -12.63
C GLU A 752 14.61 -22.95 -13.03
N TYR A 753 15.03 -22.14 -14.00
CA TYR A 753 16.41 -22.10 -14.48
C TYR A 753 17.38 -21.51 -13.44
N VAL A 754 17.05 -20.33 -12.88
CA VAL A 754 17.93 -19.63 -11.94
C VAL A 754 18.01 -20.35 -10.59
N PHE A 755 16.90 -20.82 -10.05
CA PHE A 755 16.91 -21.47 -8.72
C PHE A 755 17.55 -22.87 -8.78
N LYS A 756 17.37 -23.64 -9.86
CA LYS A 756 18.11 -24.91 -10.05
C LYS A 756 19.61 -24.66 -10.21
N LYS A 757 20.02 -23.64 -10.96
CA LYS A 757 21.43 -23.19 -11.06
C LYS A 757 22.03 -22.93 -9.68
N PHE A 758 21.33 -22.23 -8.78
CA PHE A 758 21.81 -22.01 -7.41
C PHE A 758 21.92 -23.31 -6.58
N LEU A 759 20.93 -24.20 -6.66
CA LEU A 759 20.97 -25.51 -6.00
C LEU A 759 22.14 -26.38 -6.50
N ASP A 760 22.39 -26.39 -7.81
CA ASP A 760 23.48 -27.14 -8.46
C ASP A 760 24.88 -26.55 -8.18
N TYR A 761 24.95 -25.30 -7.72
CA TYR A 761 26.20 -24.69 -7.23
C TYR A 761 26.40 -25.00 -5.73
N GLY A 762 25.32 -25.32 -5.01
CA GLY A 762 25.33 -25.74 -3.62
C GLY A 762 25.08 -24.62 -2.62
N PHE A 763 24.31 -23.59 -2.99
CA PHE A 763 23.79 -22.57 -2.08
C PHE A 763 22.75 -23.15 -1.10
N GLU A 764 22.68 -22.59 0.11
CA GLU A 764 21.84 -23.10 1.21
C GLU A 764 20.95 -22.01 1.87
N TYR A 765 21.04 -20.77 1.38
CA TYR A 765 20.24 -19.62 1.79
C TYR A 765 19.92 -18.76 0.56
N ILE A 766 18.71 -18.22 0.45
CA ILE A 766 18.37 -17.19 -0.53
C ILE A 766 17.59 -16.03 0.11
N LYS A 767 18.00 -14.79 -0.21
CA LYS A 767 17.16 -13.59 -0.10
C LYS A 767 16.39 -13.49 -1.42
N ILE A 768 15.06 -13.61 -1.37
CA ILE A 768 14.20 -13.33 -2.52
C ILE A 768 13.56 -11.96 -2.32
N ASP A 769 13.78 -11.07 -3.29
CA ASP A 769 13.57 -9.63 -3.15
C ASP A 769 12.68 -9.08 -4.27
N PHE A 770 12.20 -7.84 -4.13
CA PHE A 770 11.22 -7.23 -5.05
C PHE A 770 10.04 -8.16 -5.34
N LEU A 771 9.48 -8.70 -4.26
CA LEU A 771 8.35 -9.62 -4.25
C LEU A 771 7.00 -8.89 -4.41
N SER A 772 6.89 -7.64 -3.92
CA SER A 772 5.71 -6.78 -4.08
C SER A 772 5.27 -6.63 -5.53
N HIS A 773 6.22 -6.50 -6.48
CA HIS A 773 5.97 -6.47 -7.93
C HIS A 773 5.23 -7.70 -8.46
N GLY A 774 5.41 -8.86 -7.81
CA GLY A 774 4.66 -10.08 -8.14
C GLY A 774 3.23 -10.12 -7.58
N SER A 775 2.86 -9.12 -6.78
CA SER A 775 1.52 -8.93 -6.20
C SER A 775 0.76 -7.75 -6.80
N PHE A 776 1.33 -7.04 -7.77
CA PHE A 776 0.64 -5.93 -8.44
C PHE A 776 -0.56 -6.44 -9.24
N GLU A 777 -1.62 -5.64 -9.27
CA GLU A 777 -2.80 -5.89 -10.10
C GLU A 777 -2.48 -5.74 -11.58
N GLY A 778 -3.10 -6.56 -12.42
CA GLY A 778 -2.98 -6.46 -13.86
C GLY A 778 -3.56 -7.65 -14.62
N LYS A 779 -3.27 -7.69 -15.92
CA LYS A 779 -3.74 -8.70 -16.87
C LYS A 779 -2.79 -9.89 -16.87
N HIS A 780 -2.97 -10.78 -15.90
CA HIS A 780 -2.19 -12.01 -15.77
C HIS A 780 -2.44 -13.00 -16.92
N TYR A 781 -1.42 -13.79 -17.28
CA TYR A 781 -1.51 -14.78 -18.35
C TYR A 781 -2.42 -15.97 -18.01
N ASP A 782 -2.48 -16.40 -16.75
CA ASP A 782 -3.44 -17.38 -16.29
C ASP A 782 -4.76 -16.68 -15.90
N PRO A 783 -5.86 -16.83 -16.67
CA PRO A 783 -7.13 -16.16 -16.38
C PRO A 783 -7.83 -16.68 -15.11
N MET A 784 -7.27 -17.71 -14.44
CA MET A 784 -7.70 -18.10 -13.09
C MET A 784 -7.11 -17.18 -12.00
N ALA A 785 -6.10 -16.36 -12.31
CA ALA A 785 -5.63 -15.27 -11.46
C ALA A 785 -6.30 -13.96 -11.92
N GLN A 786 -7.39 -13.61 -11.24
CA GLN A 786 -8.18 -12.40 -11.48
C GLN A 786 -7.66 -11.18 -10.69
N THR A 787 -6.60 -11.38 -9.90
CA THR A 787 -6.06 -10.45 -8.89
C THR A 787 -4.56 -10.65 -8.72
N GLY A 788 -3.84 -9.59 -8.33
CA GLY A 788 -2.39 -9.63 -8.08
C GLY A 788 -1.99 -10.63 -6.98
N ILE A 789 -2.83 -10.76 -5.94
CA ILE A 789 -2.62 -11.74 -4.85
C ILE A 789 -2.75 -13.20 -5.32
N GLN A 790 -3.66 -13.51 -6.25
CA GLN A 790 -3.72 -14.85 -6.86
C GLN A 790 -2.46 -15.15 -7.69
N ALA A 791 -1.97 -14.17 -8.44
CA ALA A 791 -0.74 -14.30 -9.22
C ALA A 791 0.48 -14.51 -8.30
N TYR A 792 0.60 -13.73 -7.23
CA TYR A 792 1.65 -13.87 -6.22
C TYR A 792 1.66 -15.26 -5.57
N ASN A 793 0.50 -15.76 -5.12
CA ASN A 793 0.37 -17.11 -4.57
C ASN A 793 0.86 -18.18 -5.57
N GLN A 794 0.51 -18.07 -6.86
CA GLN A 794 1.05 -18.98 -7.89
C GLN A 794 2.57 -18.90 -8.04
N GLY A 795 3.13 -17.68 -8.08
CA GLY A 795 4.55 -17.43 -8.24
C GLY A 795 5.37 -18.01 -7.07
N MET A 796 4.96 -17.70 -5.86
CA MET A 796 5.64 -18.12 -4.63
C MET A 796 5.52 -19.62 -4.38
N ALA A 797 4.36 -20.23 -4.65
CA ALA A 797 4.22 -21.69 -4.61
C ALA A 797 5.11 -22.40 -5.64
N HIS A 798 5.37 -21.77 -6.80
CA HIS A 798 6.29 -22.29 -7.81
C HIS A 798 7.77 -22.12 -7.41
N ILE A 799 8.12 -21.04 -6.71
CA ILE A 799 9.45 -20.84 -6.10
C ILE A 799 9.74 -21.90 -5.04
N ASP A 800 8.86 -22.07 -4.04
CA ASP A 800 9.04 -23.07 -2.98
C ASP A 800 9.17 -24.49 -3.56
N LYS A 801 8.27 -24.87 -4.47
CA LYS A 801 8.32 -26.16 -5.19
C LYS A 801 9.63 -26.36 -5.96
N THR A 802 10.21 -25.29 -6.51
CA THR A 802 11.48 -25.34 -7.27
C THR A 802 12.68 -25.50 -6.35
N LEU A 803 12.71 -24.77 -5.22
CA LEU A 803 13.70 -24.95 -4.16
C LEU A 803 13.58 -26.32 -3.48
N GLY A 804 12.35 -26.81 -3.37
CA GLY A 804 11.97 -28.07 -2.77
C GLY A 804 12.51 -28.21 -1.35
N GLY A 805 12.41 -27.17 -0.52
CA GLY A 805 12.84 -27.19 0.88
C GLY A 805 14.34 -27.40 1.13
N LYS A 806 15.21 -27.06 0.17
CA LYS A 806 16.68 -27.22 0.28
C LYS A 806 17.45 -25.98 0.76
N MET A 807 16.80 -24.83 0.82
CA MET A 807 17.43 -23.55 1.17
C MET A 807 16.60 -22.83 2.22
N PHE A 808 17.27 -22.07 3.10
CA PHE A 808 16.59 -21.04 3.88
C PHE A 808 16.07 -19.96 2.92
N ILE A 809 14.92 -19.36 3.22
CA ILE A 809 14.29 -18.33 2.39
C ILE A 809 13.98 -17.13 3.29
N SER A 810 14.62 -15.99 3.03
CA SER A 810 14.20 -14.69 3.56
C SER A 810 13.51 -13.90 2.44
N ALA A 811 12.29 -13.45 2.68
CA ALA A 811 11.55 -12.55 1.80
C ALA A 811 11.98 -11.09 2.06
N SER A 812 12.04 -10.28 1.02
CA SER A 812 12.35 -8.85 1.09
C SER A 812 11.59 -8.10 -0.02
N ILE A 813 11.36 -6.81 0.20
CA ILE A 813 10.41 -5.96 -0.56
C ILE A 813 9.15 -6.78 -0.88
N ALA A 814 8.45 -7.17 0.18
CA ALA A 814 7.45 -8.23 0.14
C ALA A 814 6.21 -7.85 0.95
N PRO A 815 4.99 -8.14 0.45
CA PRO A 815 3.77 -7.90 1.22
C PRO A 815 3.79 -8.71 2.52
N LEU A 816 3.04 -8.23 3.52
CA LEU A 816 2.91 -8.89 4.83
C LEU A 816 2.33 -10.31 4.71
N PHE A 817 1.44 -10.51 3.74
CA PHE A 817 0.82 -11.77 3.37
C PHE A 817 0.74 -11.89 1.84
N PRO A 818 0.63 -13.10 1.27
CA PRO A 818 0.72 -14.42 1.88
C PRO A 818 2.12 -14.75 2.45
N SER A 819 2.17 -15.25 3.69
CA SER A 819 3.42 -15.46 4.43
C SER A 819 4.02 -16.86 4.31
N GLN A 820 3.22 -17.87 3.96
CA GLN A 820 3.54 -19.31 4.05
C GLN A 820 4.70 -19.80 3.16
N TYR A 821 5.30 -18.94 2.34
CA TYR A 821 6.33 -19.26 1.35
C TYR A 821 7.76 -18.87 1.74
N ALA A 822 7.98 -18.32 2.94
CA ALA A 822 9.32 -17.99 3.42
C ALA A 822 9.54 -18.40 4.88
N HIS A 823 10.81 -18.60 5.26
CA HIS A 823 11.19 -18.89 6.65
C HIS A 823 11.32 -17.59 7.46
N ALA A 824 11.68 -16.49 6.80
CA ALA A 824 11.73 -15.13 7.33
C ALA A 824 11.21 -14.10 6.33
N ARG A 825 10.91 -12.89 6.82
CA ARG A 825 10.61 -11.69 6.02
C ARG A 825 11.33 -10.48 6.62
N ARG A 826 11.84 -9.59 5.74
CA ARG A 826 12.43 -8.32 6.13
C ARG A 826 11.36 -7.34 6.60
N ILE A 827 11.53 -6.80 7.81
CA ILE A 827 10.50 -6.00 8.46
C ILE A 827 10.53 -4.52 8.07
N SER A 828 11.61 -4.04 7.45
CA SER A 828 11.79 -2.65 7.01
C SER A 828 12.45 -2.57 5.62
N CYS A 829 12.54 -1.37 5.05
CA CYS A 829 13.44 -1.10 3.93
C CYS A 829 14.92 -1.13 4.40
N ASP A 830 15.87 -0.95 3.48
CA ASP A 830 17.32 -1.06 3.70
C ASP A 830 17.83 -0.24 4.91
N VAL A 831 18.63 -0.85 5.78
CA VAL A 831 19.17 -0.18 6.97
C VAL A 831 20.63 0.18 6.74
N ASP A 832 20.90 1.45 6.42
CA ASP A 832 22.26 1.95 6.18
C ASP A 832 23.19 1.87 7.40
N GLY A 833 22.66 1.68 8.61
CA GLY A 833 23.40 1.58 9.88
C GLY A 833 23.52 2.90 10.65
N SER A 834 22.99 4.00 10.11
CA SER A 834 22.80 5.25 10.85
C SER A 834 21.82 5.08 12.02
N LEU A 835 21.89 6.00 12.98
CA LEU A 835 20.98 5.98 14.14
C LEU A 835 19.50 6.15 13.71
N GLY A 836 19.24 6.99 12.70
CA GLY A 836 17.89 7.21 12.16
C GLY A 836 17.33 6.00 11.40
N ARG A 837 18.14 5.29 10.59
CA ARG A 837 17.68 4.03 9.97
C ARG A 837 17.56 2.88 10.98
N THR A 838 18.33 2.92 12.07
CA THR A 838 18.17 1.97 13.19
C THR A 838 16.87 2.22 13.96
N GLU A 839 16.48 3.48 14.20
CA GLU A 839 15.16 3.84 14.74
C GLU A 839 14.04 3.41 13.79
N TYR A 840 14.16 3.68 12.49
CA TYR A 840 13.19 3.25 11.47
C TYR A 840 12.94 1.73 11.46
N GLN A 841 14.00 0.93 11.59
CA GLN A 841 13.89 -0.53 11.75
C GLN A 841 13.15 -0.91 13.04
N LEU A 842 13.37 -0.14 14.12
CA LEU A 842 12.71 -0.36 15.40
C LEU A 842 11.27 0.17 15.45
N ASN A 843 10.84 1.11 14.59
CA ASN A 843 9.41 1.41 14.38
C ASN A 843 8.70 0.19 13.80
N ASN A 844 9.31 -0.45 12.80
CA ASN A 844 8.78 -1.69 12.23
C ASN A 844 8.77 -2.86 13.24
N LEU A 845 9.73 -2.93 14.17
CA LEU A 845 9.62 -3.84 15.33
C LEU A 845 8.48 -3.44 16.28
N THR A 846 8.35 -2.16 16.61
CA THR A 846 7.40 -1.61 17.60
C THR A 846 5.95 -2.01 17.30
N TYR A 847 5.61 -2.25 16.04
CA TYR A 847 4.26 -2.62 15.65
C TYR A 847 4.16 -3.95 14.88
N GLY A 848 5.29 -4.49 14.41
CA GLY A 848 5.38 -5.75 13.65
C GLY A 848 6.01 -6.94 14.40
N TRP A 849 6.44 -6.81 15.66
CA TRP A 849 7.11 -7.90 16.41
C TRP A 849 6.32 -9.22 16.39
N TRP A 850 4.98 -9.13 16.39
CA TRP A 850 4.07 -10.27 16.44
C TRP A 850 4.22 -11.23 15.24
N GLN A 851 4.82 -10.80 14.13
CA GLN A 851 5.08 -11.62 12.94
C GLN A 851 6.04 -12.79 13.23
N ASN A 852 6.97 -12.58 14.18
CA ASN A 852 7.97 -13.54 14.62
C ASN A 852 7.31 -14.69 15.40
N GLY A 853 7.69 -15.92 15.08
CA GLY A 853 7.15 -17.14 15.70
C GLY A 853 5.71 -17.50 15.28
N THR A 854 4.95 -16.57 14.67
CA THR A 854 3.56 -16.79 14.26
C THR A 854 3.41 -17.04 12.76
N ILE A 855 3.66 -16.04 11.91
CA ILE A 855 3.47 -16.11 10.44
C ILE A 855 4.80 -16.27 9.68
N TYR A 856 5.92 -15.94 10.31
CA TYR A 856 7.28 -16.29 9.90
C TYR A 856 8.03 -16.91 11.09
N THR A 857 9.01 -17.78 10.84
CA THR A 857 9.82 -18.32 11.97
C THR A 857 10.73 -17.23 12.54
N TYR A 858 11.35 -16.45 11.65
CA TYR A 858 12.24 -15.34 12.02
C TYR A 858 11.80 -14.06 11.33
N THR A 859 12.13 -12.92 11.94
CA THR A 859 11.94 -11.60 11.32
C THR A 859 13.33 -11.04 11.00
N ASP A 860 13.49 -10.54 9.79
CA ASP A 860 14.77 -10.08 9.26
C ASP A 860 14.88 -8.56 9.50
N PRO A 861 15.75 -8.10 10.43
CA PRO A 861 15.94 -6.68 10.74
C PRO A 861 16.83 -5.96 9.73
N ASP A 862 17.09 -6.58 8.56
CA ASP A 862 18.16 -6.24 7.63
C ASP A 862 19.56 -6.38 8.25
N TYR A 863 20.60 -6.25 7.43
CA TYR A 863 21.99 -6.42 7.87
C TYR A 863 22.49 -5.29 8.80
N MET A 864 23.51 -5.59 9.59
CA MET A 864 24.20 -4.64 10.45
C MET A 864 25.44 -4.07 9.75
N THR A 865 25.37 -2.83 9.26
CA THR A 865 26.52 -1.98 8.95
C THR A 865 26.92 -1.19 10.20
N LEU A 866 28.12 -1.42 10.72
CA LEU A 866 28.56 -0.87 12.01
C LEU A 866 29.28 0.48 11.86
N ALA A 867 30.13 0.65 10.85
CA ALA A 867 30.89 1.89 10.67
C ALA A 867 30.01 3.09 10.25
N LYS A 868 28.95 2.85 9.46
CA LYS A 868 27.98 3.88 9.01
C LYS A 868 27.20 4.53 10.17
N GLY A 869 27.25 3.97 11.39
CA GLY A 869 26.67 4.57 12.60
C GLY A 869 27.43 5.78 13.18
N GLY A 870 28.67 6.04 12.75
CA GLY A 870 29.45 7.24 13.12
C GLY A 870 29.95 7.29 14.58
N SER A 871 29.57 6.36 15.45
CA SER A 871 30.11 6.21 16.80
C SER A 871 30.04 4.76 17.30
N PHE A 872 30.86 4.40 18.28
CA PHE A 872 30.80 3.06 18.90
C PHE A 872 29.44 2.81 19.59
N ASN A 873 28.85 3.82 20.24
CA ASN A 873 27.52 3.72 20.84
C ASN A 873 26.45 3.41 19.77
N ALA A 874 26.46 4.11 18.63
CA ALA A 874 25.54 3.85 17.52
C ALA A 874 25.74 2.44 16.93
N ALA A 875 26.99 2.02 16.71
CA ALA A 875 27.32 0.68 16.21
C ALA A 875 26.83 -0.42 17.17
N GLN A 876 27.06 -0.27 18.48
CA GLN A 876 26.52 -1.17 19.51
C GLN A 876 24.97 -1.16 19.51
N THR A 877 24.37 0.00 19.25
CA THR A 877 22.91 0.15 19.12
C THR A 877 22.34 -0.55 17.89
N ARG A 878 23.02 -0.54 16.74
CA ARG A 878 22.60 -1.35 15.57
C ARG A 878 22.64 -2.85 15.88
N VAL A 879 23.63 -3.33 16.64
CA VAL A 879 23.69 -4.73 17.10
C VAL A 879 22.58 -5.06 18.09
N ASN A 880 22.32 -4.21 19.08
CA ASN A 880 21.20 -4.39 20.01
C ASN A 880 19.86 -4.42 19.28
N ALA A 881 19.64 -3.51 18.30
CA ALA A 881 18.42 -3.47 17.50
C ALA A 881 18.19 -4.78 16.73
N ALA A 882 19.20 -5.26 16.00
CA ALA A 882 19.11 -6.54 15.29
C ALA A 882 18.86 -7.72 16.25
N ALA A 883 19.57 -7.76 17.39
CA ALA A 883 19.48 -8.84 18.38
C ALA A 883 18.11 -8.98 19.07
N ILE A 884 17.29 -7.92 19.14
CA ILE A 884 15.94 -7.97 19.72
C ILE A 884 14.82 -8.16 18.69
N SER A 885 15.14 -8.20 17.40
CA SER A 885 14.16 -8.09 16.31
C SER A 885 13.72 -9.42 15.71
N GLY A 886 13.78 -10.53 16.46
CA GLY A 886 13.43 -11.89 15.97
C GLY A 886 14.36 -12.45 14.87
N THR A 887 15.45 -11.72 14.58
CA THR A 887 16.71 -12.12 13.96
C THR A 887 16.70 -13.03 12.71
N VAL A 888 16.98 -12.40 11.58
CA VAL A 888 18.07 -12.83 10.68
C VAL A 888 19.31 -12.00 11.06
N TYR A 889 20.34 -12.60 11.66
CA TYR A 889 21.39 -11.88 12.38
C TYR A 889 22.66 -11.75 11.53
N MET A 890 22.62 -10.86 10.54
CA MET A 890 23.67 -10.67 9.53
C MET A 890 24.43 -9.35 9.72
N ASN A 891 25.75 -9.36 9.52
CA ASN A 891 26.56 -8.14 9.34
C ASN A 891 26.67 -7.76 7.85
N SER A 892 27.02 -6.51 7.54
CA SER A 892 27.40 -6.09 6.18
C SER A 892 28.46 -4.97 6.23
N ASP A 893 29.51 -5.15 7.01
CA ASP A 893 30.69 -4.29 6.92
C ASP A 893 31.71 -4.83 5.92
N ASP A 894 32.45 -3.92 5.30
CA ASP A 894 33.57 -4.20 4.40
C ASP A 894 34.81 -4.62 5.21
N VAL A 895 35.21 -5.89 5.11
CA VAL A 895 36.34 -6.44 5.87
C VAL A 895 37.71 -5.94 5.41
N SER A 896 37.83 -5.22 4.30
CA SER A 896 39.12 -4.70 3.81
C SER A 896 39.62 -3.50 4.64
N LYS A 897 38.72 -2.83 5.37
CA LYS A 897 39.01 -1.65 6.20
C LYS A 897 39.34 -2.08 7.64
N VAL A 898 40.33 -1.45 8.27
CA VAL A 898 40.75 -1.82 9.65
C VAL A 898 39.69 -1.40 10.69
N GLU A 899 39.05 -0.25 10.49
CA GLU A 899 38.02 0.28 11.40
C GLU A 899 36.81 -0.66 11.57
N THR A 900 36.27 -1.15 10.45
CA THR A 900 35.21 -2.15 10.43
C THR A 900 35.65 -3.46 11.07
N GLN A 901 36.87 -3.94 10.79
CA GLN A 901 37.40 -5.14 11.44
C GLN A 901 37.44 -5.00 12.97
N GLU A 902 37.85 -3.86 13.52
CA GLU A 902 37.83 -3.64 14.99
C GLU A 902 36.39 -3.60 15.53
N LEU A 903 35.46 -2.90 14.87
CA LEU A 903 34.04 -2.89 15.26
C LEU A 903 33.43 -4.29 15.24
N MET A 904 33.65 -5.07 14.16
CA MET A 904 33.19 -6.46 14.03
C MET A 904 33.75 -7.34 15.14
N LYS A 905 35.06 -7.27 15.40
CA LYS A 905 35.72 -8.06 16.47
C LYS A 905 35.20 -7.67 17.86
N SER A 906 34.96 -6.39 18.14
CA SER A 906 34.49 -5.92 19.44
C SER A 906 33.00 -6.18 19.69
N LEU A 907 32.16 -6.03 18.66
CA LEU A 907 30.70 -6.06 18.83
C LEU A 907 30.10 -7.45 18.54
N LEU A 908 30.54 -8.13 17.48
CA LEU A 908 29.94 -9.41 17.04
C LEU A 908 30.44 -10.61 17.86
N THR A 909 31.50 -10.47 18.67
CA THR A 909 32.04 -11.59 19.47
C THR A 909 31.44 -11.70 20.88
N ASN A 910 30.60 -10.74 21.31
CA ASN A 910 30.05 -10.73 22.67
C ASN A 910 29.07 -11.89 22.90
N LYS A 911 29.47 -12.85 23.73
CA LYS A 911 28.69 -14.06 23.99
C LYS A 911 27.31 -13.76 24.58
N ASN A 912 27.16 -12.81 25.50
CA ASN A 912 25.88 -12.56 26.17
C ASN A 912 24.84 -11.96 25.22
N VAL A 913 25.28 -11.08 24.32
CA VAL A 913 24.42 -10.45 23.30
C VAL A 913 24.04 -11.47 22.24
N ASN A 914 25.01 -12.26 21.77
CA ASN A 914 24.74 -13.35 20.83
C ASN A 914 23.84 -14.44 21.45
N ASP A 915 24.01 -14.78 22.73
CA ASP A 915 23.12 -15.72 23.44
C ASP A 915 21.67 -15.25 23.47
N ILE A 916 21.42 -13.93 23.54
CA ILE A 916 20.08 -13.33 23.47
C ILE A 916 19.55 -13.37 22.03
N ALA A 917 20.34 -12.91 21.06
CA ALA A 917 19.97 -12.96 19.64
C ALA A 917 19.64 -14.40 19.16
N LEU A 918 20.35 -15.39 19.68
CA LEU A 918 20.17 -16.82 19.35
C LEU A 918 18.92 -17.47 19.98
N ILE A 919 18.15 -16.75 20.81
CA ILE A 919 16.81 -17.16 21.22
C ILE A 919 15.86 -17.10 20.00
N GLY A 920 16.00 -16.07 19.16
CA GLY A 920 15.22 -15.89 17.93
C GLY A 920 13.82 -15.32 18.11
N GLU A 921 13.48 -14.90 19.33
CA GLU A 921 12.21 -14.25 19.68
C GLU A 921 12.31 -12.72 19.55
N ALA A 922 11.26 -12.09 19.02
CA ALA A 922 11.16 -10.64 18.92
C ALA A 922 10.71 -10.01 20.26
N PHE A 923 11.36 -8.92 20.68
CA PHE A 923 10.98 -8.22 21.90
C PHE A 923 9.73 -7.36 21.65
N ARG A 924 8.76 -7.43 22.56
CA ARG A 924 7.56 -6.60 22.55
C ARG A 924 7.90 -5.15 22.92
N PRO A 925 7.22 -4.13 22.35
CA PRO A 925 7.30 -2.76 22.88
C PRO A 925 6.69 -2.68 24.27
N VAL A 926 7.13 -1.70 25.07
CA VAL A 926 6.45 -1.35 26.35
C VAL A 926 5.31 -0.36 26.11
N GLU A 927 5.45 0.56 25.15
CA GLU A 927 4.45 1.57 24.78
C GLU A 927 4.18 1.54 23.26
N GLY A 928 2.94 1.81 22.86
CA GLY A 928 2.52 1.86 21.45
C GLY A 928 2.01 3.23 20.99
N ASN A 929 2.14 4.29 21.79
CA ASN A 929 1.61 5.62 21.44
C ASN A 929 2.61 6.52 20.68
N THR A 930 3.61 5.94 20.01
CA THR A 930 4.78 6.65 19.46
C THR A 930 4.55 7.35 18.12
N GLY A 931 3.31 7.41 17.62
CA GLY A 931 3.01 7.95 16.30
C GLY A 931 3.71 7.12 15.21
N ASN A 932 4.52 7.76 14.37
CA ASN A 932 5.34 7.13 13.34
C ASN A 932 6.77 6.76 13.82
N ALA A 933 7.14 7.07 15.08
CA ALA A 933 8.45 6.75 15.64
C ALA A 933 8.50 5.33 16.25
N ALA A 934 9.69 4.87 16.63
CA ALA A 934 9.88 3.65 17.42
C ALA A 934 9.59 3.85 18.92
N ALA A 935 9.21 2.77 19.60
CA ALA A 935 9.38 2.67 21.05
C ALA A 935 10.87 2.71 21.41
N ASP A 936 11.19 3.22 22.61
CA ASP A 936 12.54 3.29 23.15
C ASP A 936 12.83 2.25 24.24
N VAL A 937 11.80 1.49 24.66
CA VAL A 937 11.89 0.39 25.62
C VAL A 937 11.19 -0.85 25.06
N PHE A 938 11.93 -1.96 25.00
CA PHE A 938 11.43 -3.26 24.55
C PHE A 938 11.71 -4.36 25.60
N VAL A 939 10.85 -5.37 25.65
CA VAL A 939 10.88 -6.45 26.65
C VAL A 939 10.60 -7.82 26.04
N MET A 940 11.23 -8.84 26.62
CA MET A 940 10.97 -10.25 26.29
C MET A 940 11.07 -11.10 27.58
N GLN A 941 10.25 -12.15 27.67
CA GLN A 941 10.32 -13.13 28.76
C GLN A 941 10.54 -14.52 28.19
N ASP A 942 11.81 -14.97 28.15
CA ASP A 942 12.14 -16.36 27.86
C ASP A 942 12.09 -17.17 29.17
N ASN A 943 11.15 -18.12 29.24
CA ASN A 943 10.91 -19.02 30.37
C ASN A 943 10.70 -18.31 31.73
N LYS A 944 11.80 -17.98 32.42
CA LYS A 944 11.86 -17.38 33.77
C LYS A 944 12.83 -16.20 33.86
N ASP A 945 13.62 -15.95 32.82
CA ASP A 945 14.50 -14.81 32.74
C ASP A 945 13.80 -13.72 31.92
N TYR A 946 13.88 -12.48 32.39
CA TYR A 946 13.36 -11.33 31.67
C TYR A 946 14.51 -10.63 30.96
N TYR A 947 14.21 -9.95 29.85
CA TYR A 947 15.18 -9.17 29.11
C TYR A 947 14.58 -7.81 28.80
N LEU A 948 15.40 -6.77 28.89
CA LEU A 948 15.00 -5.37 28.77
C LEU A 948 16.01 -4.65 27.88
N ALA A 949 15.55 -4.08 26.78
CA ALA A 949 16.33 -3.19 25.93
C ALA A 949 15.83 -1.75 26.08
N VAL A 950 16.75 -0.79 26.21
CA VAL A 950 16.47 0.65 26.34
C VAL A 950 17.38 1.42 25.39
N PHE A 951 16.81 2.32 24.60
CA PHE A 951 17.49 3.01 23.50
C PHE A 951 17.52 4.53 23.66
N ASN A 952 18.60 5.15 23.15
CA ASN A 952 18.68 6.57 22.87
C ASN A 952 18.84 6.79 21.35
N TYR A 953 17.83 7.39 20.71
CA TYR A 953 17.84 7.72 19.29
C TYR A 953 18.38 9.13 19.00
N THR A 954 18.83 9.88 20.02
CA THR A 954 19.46 11.20 19.84
C THR A 954 20.97 11.14 20.02
N ASN A 955 21.71 12.09 19.45
CA ASN A 955 23.16 12.22 19.65
C ASN A 955 23.53 12.87 20.99
N ASP A 956 22.58 13.47 21.71
CA ASP A 956 22.76 14.01 23.06
C ASP A 956 22.54 12.94 24.14
N ALA A 957 23.09 13.19 25.33
CA ALA A 957 22.89 12.32 26.48
C ALA A 957 21.49 12.53 27.11
N VAL A 958 20.82 11.43 27.46
CA VAL A 958 19.43 11.43 27.97
C VAL A 958 19.32 10.64 29.28
N VAL A 959 18.27 10.91 30.06
CA VAL A 959 17.88 10.07 31.19
C VAL A 959 16.56 9.39 30.85
N LYS A 960 16.56 8.05 30.77
CA LYS A 960 15.38 7.22 30.53
C LYS A 960 14.83 6.68 31.85
N SER A 961 13.51 6.75 32.01
CA SER A 961 12.78 6.35 33.21
C SER A 961 11.82 5.21 32.86
N VAL A 962 12.15 3.98 33.27
CA VAL A 962 11.36 2.77 32.95
C VAL A 962 10.56 2.32 34.16
N ASP A 963 9.23 2.33 34.08
CA ASP A 963 8.37 1.67 35.07
C ASP A 963 8.47 0.14 34.89
N LEU A 964 8.94 -0.55 35.92
CA LEU A 964 9.23 -1.98 35.88
C LEU A 964 7.96 -2.84 35.94
N LYS A 965 6.86 -2.34 36.53
CA LYS A 965 5.55 -3.01 36.49
C LYS A 965 4.97 -2.93 35.07
N ARG A 966 5.03 -1.76 34.45
CA ARG A 966 4.57 -1.50 33.07
C ARG A 966 5.36 -2.32 32.05
N ALA A 967 6.68 -2.39 32.21
CA ALA A 967 7.57 -3.14 31.34
C ALA A 967 7.50 -4.67 31.57
N LEU A 968 7.62 -5.15 32.81
CA LEU A 968 7.86 -6.57 33.11
C LEU A 968 6.65 -7.31 33.72
N GLY A 969 5.53 -6.63 33.97
CA GLY A 969 4.33 -7.20 34.60
C GLY A 969 4.48 -7.51 36.10
N ILE A 970 5.56 -7.09 36.74
CA ILE A 970 5.90 -7.43 38.13
C ILE A 970 5.23 -6.49 39.16
N SER A 971 5.21 -6.89 40.43
CA SER A 971 4.82 -5.95 41.50
C SER A 971 5.80 -4.78 41.58
N ALA A 972 5.30 -3.56 41.80
CA ALA A 972 6.13 -2.40 42.08
C ALA A 972 7.00 -2.57 43.35
N THR A 973 6.61 -3.48 44.25
CA THR A 973 7.42 -3.85 45.44
C THR A 973 8.53 -4.85 45.14
N SER A 974 8.53 -5.52 43.99
CA SER A 974 9.57 -6.47 43.61
C SER A 974 10.88 -5.75 43.30
N LYS A 975 11.99 -6.23 43.86
CA LYS A 975 13.33 -5.81 43.46
C LYS A 975 13.79 -6.61 42.24
N VAL A 976 14.51 -5.97 41.34
CA VAL A 976 15.16 -6.62 40.20
C VAL A 976 16.67 -6.38 40.22
N GLU A 977 17.42 -7.37 39.75
CA GLU A 977 18.82 -7.25 39.36
C GLU A 977 18.89 -7.21 37.84
N LEU A 978 19.40 -6.13 37.27
CA LEU A 978 19.68 -6.03 35.83
C LEU A 978 21.17 -6.23 35.61
N ALA A 979 21.53 -7.23 34.81
CA ALA A 979 22.88 -7.45 34.34
C ALA A 979 23.00 -6.95 32.89
N ASP A 980 23.84 -5.94 32.68
CA ASP A 980 24.18 -5.39 31.36
C ASP A 980 24.85 -6.50 30.52
N ALA A 981 24.27 -6.84 29.36
CA ALA A 981 24.77 -7.92 28.51
C ALA A 981 26.18 -7.62 27.97
N TRP A 982 26.48 -6.36 27.67
CA TRP A 982 27.76 -5.94 27.11
C TRP A 982 28.89 -6.02 28.14
N THR A 983 28.65 -5.50 29.35
CA THR A 983 29.71 -5.34 30.37
C THR A 983 29.66 -6.35 31.51
N GLY A 984 28.57 -7.10 31.68
CA GLY A 984 28.31 -7.92 32.86
C GLY A 984 28.05 -7.13 34.15
N SER A 985 28.06 -5.80 34.10
CA SER A 985 27.80 -4.90 35.24
C SER A 985 26.39 -5.08 35.75
N LYS A 986 26.20 -4.95 37.07
CA LYS A 986 24.91 -5.17 37.73
C LYS A 986 24.41 -3.91 38.43
N ILE A 987 23.11 -3.66 38.27
CA ILE A 987 22.36 -2.64 39.03
C ILE A 987 21.12 -3.27 39.67
N GLU A 988 20.68 -2.71 40.80
CA GLU A 988 19.38 -3.04 41.40
C GLU A 988 18.38 -1.91 41.16
N ALA A 989 17.11 -2.26 40.93
CA ALA A 989 16.01 -1.31 40.84
C ALA A 989 14.73 -1.87 41.49
N GLN A 990 13.77 -0.99 41.79
CA GLN A 990 12.50 -1.32 42.44
C GLN A 990 11.46 -0.26 42.05
N GLY A 991 10.29 -0.68 41.54
CA GLY A 991 9.28 0.23 40.99
C GLY A 991 9.69 0.86 39.66
N THR A 992 10.67 1.76 39.69
CA THR A 992 11.19 2.48 38.52
C THR A 992 12.70 2.27 38.40
N LEU A 993 13.18 2.14 37.16
CA LEU A 993 14.59 2.14 36.78
C LEU A 993 14.93 3.48 36.12
N GLN A 994 15.96 4.16 36.60
CA GLN A 994 16.55 5.34 35.95
C GLN A 994 17.86 4.96 35.27
N LEU A 995 18.02 5.35 34.01
CA LEU A 995 19.22 5.11 33.21
C LEU A 995 19.69 6.39 32.55
N SER A 996 20.89 6.86 32.89
CA SER A 996 21.61 7.80 32.04
C SER A 996 22.18 7.04 30.83
N LEU A 997 21.85 7.48 29.62
CA LEU A 997 22.39 6.98 28.37
C LEU A 997 23.16 8.10 27.66
N GLU A 998 24.33 7.78 27.15
CA GLU A 998 25.08 8.68 26.27
C GLU A 998 24.40 8.83 24.90
N GLY A 999 24.90 9.77 24.09
CA GLY A 999 24.50 9.91 22.69
C GLY A 999 24.59 8.59 21.92
N ALA A 1000 23.53 8.31 21.15
CA ALA A 1000 23.32 7.08 20.38
C ALA A 1000 23.39 5.75 21.17
N GLN A 1001 23.44 5.80 22.50
CA GLN A 1001 23.67 4.61 23.33
C GLN A 1001 22.39 3.85 23.62
N SER A 1002 22.49 2.52 23.59
CA SER A 1002 21.46 1.62 24.09
C SER A 1002 22.03 0.64 25.10
N LYS A 1003 21.15 0.09 25.94
CA LYS A 1003 21.46 -0.95 26.92
C LYS A 1003 20.55 -2.14 26.72
N LEU A 1004 21.14 -3.33 26.71
CA LEU A 1004 20.47 -4.62 26.72
C LEU A 1004 20.78 -5.30 28.05
N PHE A 1005 19.75 -5.65 28.81
CA PHE A 1005 19.87 -6.27 30.13
C PHE A 1005 19.24 -7.66 30.18
N LYS A 1006 19.88 -8.58 30.89
CA LYS A 1006 19.22 -9.76 31.45
C LYS A 1006 18.77 -9.46 32.88
N VAL A 1007 17.49 -9.62 33.17
CA VAL A 1007 16.82 -9.13 34.37
C VAL A 1007 16.32 -10.29 35.23
N LYS A 1008 16.62 -10.24 36.53
CA LYS A 1008 16.23 -11.25 37.52
C LYS A 1008 15.43 -10.65 38.65
N ILE A 1009 14.21 -11.12 38.82
CA ILE A 1009 13.33 -10.74 39.94
C ILE A 1009 13.88 -11.39 41.23
N LYS A 1010 14.14 -10.57 42.25
CA LYS A 1010 14.48 -11.04 43.60
C LYS A 1010 13.19 -11.37 44.37
N LYS A 1011 13.23 -12.46 45.13
CA LYS A 1011 12.16 -12.90 46.05
C LYS A 1011 12.24 -12.15 47.38
#